data_AF-A0A354EXR7-F1
#
_entry.id   AF-A0A354EXR7-F1
#
_cell.length_a   1.000
_cell.length_b   1.000
_cell.length_c   1.000
_cell.angle_alpha   90.00
_cell.angle_beta   90.00
_cell.angle_gamma   90.00
#
_symmetry.space_group_name_H-M   'P 1'
#
loop_
_entity.id
_entity.type
_entity.pdbx_description
1 polymer ?
#
loop_
_entity_poly.entity_id
_entity_poly.type
_entity_poly.pdbx_seq_one_letter_code
_entity_poly.pdbx_strand_id
1 'polypeptide(L)'
;KTIVTAKKTPVRFSQKVTVELTLHNVTSMDTIIRLSGYFKTIKTLDLQYTENHHPSFNGVSLIHDASDLCADHAEKPSLFPQLEDLRLTYTQHLGHENILKLLLNPPQSMKRLQIEPWMMPWFAQNMDLSQIKYLTIDLDDDDDTPIPWDMLSSPNLEWIDLNAQPLLSVNHSTNEHLRWEQVYFLSCSILEDIHEETIRSLTQLRSLTLNNVLNGDYQTIKALHRQNPHLVEVRLYSGLNNDQCNRFEKIFPDNVSVYIDSSWGENGEDTADRPRPSRQADQDFSVDCDTVDDAMLPVDITQYFTALYGAPAVRPSSYRLGIFQQVSFEEGHFQLSARPNKPFTILNEEYWQDQYWDDIADILGNNPSESNTRHYYQGRQIFYDVAQDWQPIASLTPSDRIISWSTCPQQAVDIAYCENDNLFYIRMQEGSASFELQFELFHPTQQPNLPVQLQTSINFFRQFKSGESGVRANMSLTEAFQCILQRKVGACRHRAIVFFLVLIHRGCPMNRIRIVANDIHMYVELANNNREWFRCDLGGFPTVMNIVVPKRPLSPANDDSSDSESMTPSPIQAYTPMEHAISDAFDARLMSTNQGITQEVYGTLGAYIADVFASLSLKQRLDLKQDLHFSFITSLKDHAAQAQRPFFYVHEPDALITSRPFIVHNPINNTGQRKNGPGGPLHDFLTTSPKGILVVNYTTFTEEDFARWHGLLAECRKTDGTYVPEDMLLIGLFDTAAQVNPDPNDFEHLFHTIRAVPHGLIQPMVRPPITNARPRFPLQTTTSHTHINLCHSLSWRHSLVDHWGLDRQTLRFEQSMLSRAFNDTGLIEIQNPPDDEGFWRHMMLHHAEHLTSNRFIFTEGYHWAWPFEKIAQMAFLDPDACVLNPTLLPQYFSRYQLDVDGERLFKAAGHLMVDTPAPLSIYITRELSEDQWGQFHEAYQMHAPQRRLLFSCAKDVELPAHLMDLGFGESKAYLTFSHTQLIQTNDRDFAQLQV
;
A
#
# COMPACT_ATOMS: atom_id res chain seq x y z
N LYS A 1 -19.75 -5.89 -17.43
CA LYS A 1 -19.78 -7.11 -18.27
C LYS A 1 -18.36 -7.61 -18.50
N THR A 2 -17.83 -8.35 -17.55
CA THR A 2 -16.57 -9.07 -17.73
C THR A 2 -16.94 -10.49 -18.18
N ILE A 3 -16.60 -10.86 -19.42
CA ILE A 3 -16.78 -12.24 -19.90
C ILE A 3 -15.45 -12.96 -19.71
N VAL A 4 -15.33 -13.75 -18.65
CA VAL A 4 -14.18 -14.64 -18.48
C VAL A 4 -14.44 -15.88 -19.32
N THR A 5 -13.73 -16.01 -20.44
CA THR A 5 -13.86 -17.15 -21.35
C THR A 5 -12.67 -18.09 -21.19
N ALA A 6 -12.87 -19.22 -20.54
CA ALA A 6 -11.90 -20.32 -20.57
C ALA A 6 -12.05 -21.08 -21.91
N LYS A 7 -11.37 -20.61 -22.96
CA LYS A 7 -11.30 -21.32 -24.25
C LYS A 7 -10.12 -22.27 -24.24
N LYS A 8 -10.39 -23.58 -24.22
CA LYS A 8 -9.37 -24.58 -24.58
C LYS A 8 -9.49 -24.88 -26.07
N THR A 9 -8.39 -24.75 -26.80
CA THR A 9 -8.24 -25.28 -28.17
C THR A 9 -8.69 -26.75 -28.18
N PRO A 10 -9.43 -27.24 -29.18
CA PRO A 10 -9.99 -28.59 -29.16
C PRO A 10 -8.86 -29.63 -29.26
N VAL A 11 -8.34 -30.04 -28.10
CA VAL A 11 -7.50 -31.24 -27.97
C VAL A 11 -8.46 -32.35 -27.55
N ARG A 12 -8.65 -33.36 -28.41
CA ARG A 12 -9.44 -34.55 -28.08
C ARG A 12 -8.75 -35.31 -26.95
N PHE A 13 -9.18 -35.10 -25.71
CA PHE A 13 -8.82 -35.98 -24.60
C PHE A 13 -9.74 -37.21 -24.64
N SER A 14 -9.16 -38.40 -24.68
CA SER A 14 -9.87 -39.68 -24.55
C SER A 14 -10.15 -40.06 -23.10
N GLN A 15 -9.81 -39.21 -22.13
CA GLN A 15 -9.89 -39.48 -20.70
C GLN A 15 -10.70 -38.41 -19.95
N LYS A 16 -11.35 -38.83 -18.85
CA LYS A 16 -12.12 -37.96 -17.94
C LYS A 16 -11.24 -36.82 -17.44
N VAL A 17 -11.64 -35.57 -17.68
CA VAL A 17 -10.96 -34.39 -17.14
C VAL A 17 -11.74 -33.92 -15.92
N THR A 18 -11.05 -33.81 -14.79
CA THR A 18 -11.53 -33.17 -13.56
C THR A 18 -11.03 -31.72 -13.55
N VAL A 19 -11.89 -30.77 -13.17
CA VAL A 19 -11.54 -29.35 -13.05
C VAL A 19 -11.80 -28.89 -11.63
N GLU A 20 -10.83 -28.18 -11.06
CA GLU A 20 -10.96 -27.34 -9.87
C GLU A 20 -10.92 -25.90 -10.35
N LEU A 21 -11.86 -25.08 -9.87
CA LEU A 21 -12.00 -23.69 -10.30
C LEU A 21 -12.11 -22.81 -9.05
N THR A 22 -11.13 -21.92 -8.88
CA THR A 22 -11.09 -20.93 -7.80
C THR A 22 -11.14 -19.55 -8.44
N LEU A 23 -12.07 -18.72 -7.98
CA LEU A 23 -12.20 -17.34 -8.43
C LEU A 23 -12.04 -16.40 -7.23
N HIS A 24 -11.07 -15.49 -7.33
CA HIS A 24 -10.81 -14.43 -6.35
C HIS A 24 -11.19 -13.07 -6.95
N ASN A 25 -11.67 -12.14 -6.12
CA ASN A 25 -11.88 -10.72 -6.44
C ASN A 25 -12.77 -10.45 -7.68
N VAL A 26 -13.95 -11.06 -7.75
CA VAL A 26 -14.91 -10.82 -8.84
C VAL A 26 -15.67 -9.51 -8.60
N THR A 27 -15.21 -8.41 -9.19
CA THR A 27 -15.68 -7.03 -8.86
C THR A 27 -16.72 -6.42 -9.82
N SER A 28 -17.27 -7.15 -10.80
CA SER A 28 -18.12 -6.58 -11.87
C SER A 28 -19.61 -6.92 -11.75
N MET A 29 -20.48 -5.90 -11.90
CA MET A 29 -21.96 -5.97 -11.87
C MET A 29 -22.65 -6.95 -12.85
N ASP A 30 -21.91 -7.53 -13.82
CA ASP A 30 -22.42 -8.53 -14.77
C ASP A 30 -21.25 -9.49 -15.14
N THR A 31 -20.94 -10.47 -14.30
CA THR A 31 -19.91 -11.47 -14.62
C THR A 31 -20.57 -12.69 -15.25
N ILE A 32 -20.29 -12.94 -16.53
CA ILE A 32 -20.72 -14.18 -17.22
C ILE A 32 -19.51 -15.09 -17.32
N ILE A 33 -19.56 -16.23 -16.62
CA ILE A 33 -18.55 -17.27 -16.73
C ILE A 33 -19.02 -18.25 -17.80
N ARG A 34 -18.35 -18.25 -18.96
CA ARG A 34 -18.67 -19.17 -20.05
C ARG A 34 -17.62 -20.28 -20.08
N LEU A 35 -18.03 -21.49 -19.68
CA LEU A 35 -17.22 -22.69 -19.83
C LEU A 35 -17.55 -23.31 -21.19
N SER A 36 -16.63 -23.20 -22.14
CA SER A 36 -16.75 -23.77 -23.48
C SER A 36 -15.85 -25.01 -23.62
N GLY A 37 -16.43 -26.21 -23.57
CA GLY A 37 -15.75 -27.50 -23.70
C GLY A 37 -16.53 -28.67 -23.09
N TYR A 38 -16.25 -29.91 -23.51
CA TYR A 38 -16.86 -31.11 -22.92
C TYR A 38 -16.24 -31.42 -21.54
N PHE A 39 -16.85 -30.95 -20.46
CA PHE A 39 -16.48 -31.34 -19.09
C PHE A 39 -17.52 -32.32 -18.54
N LYS A 40 -17.09 -33.54 -18.19
CA LYS A 40 -18.00 -34.59 -17.68
C LYS A 40 -18.22 -34.50 -16.16
N THR A 41 -17.31 -33.83 -15.44
CA THR A 41 -17.25 -33.77 -13.97
C THR A 41 -16.55 -32.48 -13.53
N ILE A 42 -17.13 -31.75 -12.59
CA ILE A 42 -16.45 -30.69 -11.82
C ILE A 42 -16.34 -31.22 -10.39
N LYS A 43 -15.14 -31.32 -9.83
CA LYS A 43 -15.01 -31.92 -8.50
C LYS A 43 -15.25 -30.90 -7.40
N THR A 44 -14.64 -29.71 -7.53
CA THR A 44 -14.70 -28.64 -6.53
C THR A 44 -14.91 -27.30 -7.23
N LEU A 45 -15.83 -26.51 -6.69
CA LEU A 45 -16.05 -25.11 -7.07
C LEU A 45 -15.86 -24.23 -5.84
N ASP A 46 -14.92 -23.29 -5.93
CA ASP A 46 -14.58 -22.35 -4.86
C ASP A 46 -14.77 -20.91 -5.35
N LEU A 47 -15.72 -20.20 -4.71
CA LEU A 47 -16.07 -18.83 -5.06
C LEU A 47 -15.83 -17.92 -3.86
N GLN A 48 -14.83 -17.03 -4.00
CA GLN A 48 -14.52 -16.02 -3.00
C GLN A 48 -14.87 -14.63 -3.53
N TYR A 49 -15.75 -13.92 -2.83
CA TYR A 49 -16.28 -12.62 -3.27
C TYR A 49 -16.01 -11.51 -2.25
N THR A 50 -15.58 -10.37 -2.77
CA THR A 50 -15.27 -9.12 -2.06
C THR A 50 -16.03 -7.99 -2.76
N GLU A 51 -17.03 -7.39 -2.09
CA GLU A 51 -17.78 -6.27 -2.68
C GLU A 51 -17.19 -4.91 -2.30
N ASN A 52 -17.24 -3.97 -3.25
CA ASN A 52 -17.04 -2.54 -3.01
C ASN A 52 -18.39 -1.83 -3.16
N HIS A 53 -18.77 -1.02 -2.18
CA HIS A 53 -20.06 -0.35 -1.97
C HIS A 53 -20.86 0.07 -3.24
N HIS A 54 -21.76 -0.80 -3.74
CA HIS A 54 -22.80 -0.37 -4.69
C HIS A 54 -24.10 -1.23 -4.60
N PRO A 55 -25.30 -0.62 -4.43
CA PRO A 55 -26.52 -1.34 -4.02
C PRO A 55 -27.34 -2.01 -5.16
N SER A 56 -26.72 -2.48 -6.25
CA SER A 56 -27.46 -3.15 -7.33
C SER A 56 -26.63 -4.20 -8.08
N PHE A 57 -26.68 -5.45 -7.61
CA PHE A 57 -26.04 -6.60 -8.24
C PHE A 57 -27.01 -7.37 -9.15
N ASN A 58 -26.64 -7.59 -10.42
CA ASN A 58 -27.42 -8.35 -11.42
C ASN A 58 -26.85 -9.75 -11.72
N GLY A 59 -26.33 -10.46 -10.71
CA GLY A 59 -26.05 -11.90 -10.82
C GLY A 59 -24.76 -12.27 -11.57
N VAL A 60 -24.13 -13.37 -11.13
CA VAL A 60 -23.21 -14.14 -11.99
C VAL A 60 -24.05 -15.10 -12.83
N SER A 61 -23.75 -15.27 -14.12
CA SER A 61 -24.39 -16.27 -14.98
C SER A 61 -23.35 -17.27 -15.48
N LEU A 62 -23.50 -18.54 -15.12
CA LEU A 62 -22.71 -19.64 -15.66
C LEU A 62 -23.44 -20.26 -16.86
N ILE A 63 -22.85 -20.13 -18.05
CA ILE A 63 -23.43 -20.67 -19.30
C ILE A 63 -22.55 -21.82 -19.80
N HIS A 64 -23.09 -23.03 -19.81
CA HIS A 64 -22.51 -24.17 -20.52
C HIS A 64 -23.00 -24.16 -21.98
N ASP A 65 -22.10 -23.93 -22.93
CA ASP A 65 -22.45 -23.91 -24.35
C ASP A 65 -22.57 -25.35 -24.88
N ALA A 66 -23.76 -25.94 -24.75
CA ALA A 66 -24.11 -27.20 -25.41
C ALA A 66 -24.87 -26.89 -26.71
N SER A 67 -24.30 -26.07 -27.59
CA SER A 67 -24.92 -25.71 -28.88
C SER A 67 -24.85 -26.80 -29.95
N ASP A 68 -24.36 -28.01 -29.62
CA ASP A 68 -24.23 -29.15 -30.56
C ASP A 68 -25.11 -30.37 -30.21
N LEU A 69 -26.10 -30.27 -29.31
CA LEU A 69 -27.06 -31.36 -29.08
C LEU A 69 -28.47 -30.95 -29.50
N CYS A 70 -29.03 -31.75 -30.42
CA CYS A 70 -30.31 -31.58 -31.09
C CYS A 70 -31.44 -31.05 -30.20
N ALA A 71 -32.21 -30.12 -30.77
CA ALA A 71 -33.54 -29.75 -30.33
C ALA A 71 -34.45 -31.00 -30.32
N ASP A 72 -34.70 -31.55 -29.13
CA ASP A 72 -35.93 -32.24 -28.74
C ASP A 72 -35.70 -32.95 -27.39
N HIS A 73 -35.81 -32.23 -26.27
CA HIS A 73 -36.26 -32.76 -24.96
C HIS A 73 -36.57 -31.59 -24.01
N ALA A 74 -37.80 -31.59 -23.47
CA ALA A 74 -38.38 -30.50 -22.68
C ALA A 74 -38.07 -30.60 -21.16
N GLU A 75 -36.92 -31.14 -20.78
CA GLU A 75 -36.46 -31.14 -19.39
C GLU A 75 -35.15 -30.34 -19.32
N LYS A 76 -35.14 -29.24 -18.55
CA LYS A 76 -33.92 -28.45 -18.30
C LYS A 76 -32.91 -29.36 -17.57
N PRO A 77 -31.79 -29.76 -18.20
CA PRO A 77 -30.80 -30.59 -17.52
C PRO A 77 -30.14 -29.79 -16.39
N SER A 78 -29.77 -30.46 -15.29
CA SER A 78 -28.92 -29.83 -14.27
C SER A 78 -27.63 -29.34 -14.94
N LEU A 79 -27.23 -28.10 -14.66
CA LEU A 79 -26.05 -27.45 -15.27
C LEU A 79 -24.75 -28.24 -15.00
N PHE A 80 -24.76 -29.11 -13.99
CA PHE A 80 -23.69 -30.04 -13.66
C PHE A 80 -24.32 -31.38 -13.26
N PRO A 81 -24.03 -32.52 -13.91
CA PRO A 81 -24.53 -33.83 -13.47
C PRO A 81 -23.68 -34.45 -12.35
N GLN A 82 -22.46 -33.94 -12.09
CA GLN A 82 -21.52 -34.49 -11.10
C GLN A 82 -20.64 -33.39 -10.47
N LEU A 83 -21.17 -32.62 -9.49
CA LEU A 83 -20.40 -31.76 -8.57
C LEU A 83 -20.29 -32.47 -7.21
N GLU A 84 -19.09 -32.58 -6.64
CA GLU A 84 -18.88 -33.25 -5.34
C GLU A 84 -18.74 -32.25 -4.19
N ASP A 85 -18.01 -31.15 -4.39
CA ASP A 85 -17.67 -30.16 -3.36
C ASP A 85 -18.00 -28.71 -3.81
N LEU A 86 -18.66 -27.94 -2.95
CA LEU A 86 -18.95 -26.52 -3.17
C LEU A 86 -18.50 -25.68 -1.96
N ARG A 87 -17.73 -24.61 -2.21
CA ARG A 87 -17.31 -23.62 -1.22
C ARG A 87 -17.72 -22.21 -1.65
N LEU A 88 -18.38 -21.49 -0.76
CA LEU A 88 -18.82 -20.11 -0.94
C LEU A 88 -18.36 -19.30 0.27
N THR A 89 -17.52 -18.28 0.04
CA THR A 89 -17.01 -17.37 1.09
C THR A 89 -17.17 -15.93 0.62
N TYR A 90 -17.68 -15.05 1.48
CA TYR A 90 -18.25 -13.76 1.12
C TYR A 90 -18.00 -12.69 2.20
N THR A 91 -17.24 -11.65 1.87
CA THR A 91 -16.65 -10.78 2.91
C THR A 91 -17.45 -9.52 3.27
N GLN A 92 -18.64 -9.22 2.69
CA GLN A 92 -19.42 -7.99 3.03
C GLN A 92 -20.94 -8.05 2.73
N HIS A 93 -21.81 -7.99 3.74
CA HIS A 93 -23.28 -8.03 3.57
C HIS A 93 -23.90 -6.87 2.77
N LEU A 94 -24.36 -7.10 1.51
CA LEU A 94 -25.55 -6.45 0.89
C LEU A 94 -25.76 -6.86 -0.59
N GLY A 95 -26.61 -7.87 -0.87
CA GLY A 95 -27.07 -8.15 -2.25
C GLY A 95 -27.59 -9.56 -2.53
N HIS A 96 -28.60 -10.01 -1.79
CA HIS A 96 -28.72 -11.44 -1.41
C HIS A 96 -29.41 -12.39 -2.42
N GLU A 97 -30.19 -11.93 -3.40
CA GLU A 97 -31.05 -12.86 -4.17
C GLU A 97 -30.46 -13.45 -5.46
N ASN A 98 -29.41 -12.86 -6.04
CA ASN A 98 -29.00 -13.16 -7.41
C ASN A 98 -27.87 -14.19 -7.54
N ILE A 99 -27.00 -14.35 -6.53
CA ILE A 99 -26.03 -15.46 -6.48
C ILE A 99 -26.75 -16.79 -6.28
N LEU A 100 -27.77 -16.79 -5.42
CA LEU A 100 -28.52 -17.99 -5.04
C LEU A 100 -29.32 -18.58 -6.24
N LYS A 101 -29.72 -17.75 -7.21
CA LYS A 101 -30.35 -18.21 -8.47
C LYS A 101 -29.45 -19.08 -9.36
N LEU A 102 -28.12 -19.09 -9.16
CA LEU A 102 -27.21 -20.00 -9.90
C LEU A 102 -27.39 -21.46 -9.51
N LEU A 103 -27.90 -21.73 -8.30
CA LEU A 103 -27.98 -23.06 -7.71
C LEU A 103 -29.38 -23.65 -7.80
N LEU A 104 -30.25 -23.16 -8.70
CA LEU A 104 -31.66 -23.57 -8.83
C LEU A 104 -31.89 -25.08 -9.16
N ASN A 105 -30.82 -25.89 -9.31
CA ASN A 105 -30.85 -27.35 -9.36
C ASN A 105 -29.45 -27.90 -9.01
N PRO A 106 -29.10 -28.04 -7.72
CA PRO A 106 -27.81 -28.60 -7.34
C PRO A 106 -27.76 -30.09 -7.73
N PRO A 107 -26.60 -30.61 -8.17
CA PRO A 107 -26.47 -32.01 -8.58
C PRO A 107 -26.70 -32.99 -7.42
N GLN A 108 -27.32 -34.12 -7.73
CA GLN A 108 -27.54 -35.24 -6.79
C GLN A 108 -26.25 -35.90 -6.25
N SER A 109 -25.09 -35.46 -6.72
CA SER A 109 -23.78 -36.01 -6.35
C SER A 109 -23.04 -35.20 -5.29
N MET A 110 -23.58 -34.06 -4.86
CA MET A 110 -22.89 -33.16 -3.93
C MET A 110 -22.78 -33.82 -2.56
N LYS A 111 -21.56 -33.85 -2.00
CA LYS A 111 -21.26 -34.45 -0.71
C LYS A 111 -20.76 -33.44 0.31
N ARG A 112 -20.12 -32.34 -0.14
CA ARG A 112 -19.56 -31.30 0.73
C ARG A 112 -20.10 -29.92 0.41
N LEU A 113 -20.47 -29.17 1.44
CA LEU A 113 -20.96 -27.80 1.33
C LEU A 113 -20.25 -26.93 2.39
N GLN A 114 -19.63 -25.83 1.97
CA GLN A 114 -19.11 -24.78 2.85
C GLN A 114 -19.76 -23.45 2.49
N ILE A 115 -20.41 -22.82 3.46
CA ILE A 115 -21.24 -21.61 3.27
C ILE A 115 -21.20 -20.73 4.52
N GLU A 116 -21.71 -19.51 4.40
CA GLU A 116 -21.94 -18.61 5.54
C GLU A 116 -23.36 -18.75 6.13
N PRO A 117 -23.57 -18.37 7.40
CA PRO A 117 -24.83 -18.51 8.14
C PRO A 117 -26.03 -17.94 7.42
N TRP A 118 -25.92 -16.70 6.94
CA TRP A 118 -27.01 -16.00 6.29
C TRP A 118 -27.49 -16.70 5.00
N MET A 119 -26.68 -17.58 4.41
CA MET A 119 -27.04 -18.37 3.24
C MET A 119 -27.92 -19.59 3.59
N MET A 120 -27.90 -20.05 4.84
CA MET A 120 -28.59 -21.27 5.29
C MET A 120 -30.09 -21.27 5.01
N PRO A 121 -30.88 -20.22 5.35
CA PRO A 121 -32.31 -20.21 5.10
C PRO A 121 -32.67 -20.41 3.62
N TRP A 122 -31.82 -19.96 2.70
CA TRP A 122 -32.05 -20.17 1.28
C TRP A 122 -31.77 -21.60 0.85
N PHE A 123 -30.64 -22.19 1.27
CA PHE A 123 -30.33 -23.59 0.97
C PHE A 123 -31.40 -24.52 1.54
N ALA A 124 -31.97 -24.19 2.70
CA ALA A 124 -33.12 -24.88 3.29
C ALA A 124 -34.31 -25.01 2.36
N GLN A 125 -34.68 -23.88 1.75
CA GLN A 125 -35.93 -23.74 1.02
C GLN A 125 -35.78 -24.28 -0.41
N ASN A 126 -34.55 -24.36 -0.92
CA ASN A 126 -34.28 -24.58 -2.34
C ASN A 126 -33.42 -25.83 -2.63
N MET A 127 -32.84 -26.48 -1.62
CA MET A 127 -31.98 -27.66 -1.79
C MET A 127 -32.37 -28.80 -0.85
N ASP A 128 -32.36 -30.03 -1.39
CA ASP A 128 -32.44 -31.25 -0.58
C ASP A 128 -31.09 -31.53 0.09
N LEU A 129 -30.94 -31.06 1.32
CA LEU A 129 -29.74 -31.27 2.14
C LEU A 129 -29.59 -32.72 2.63
N SER A 130 -30.55 -33.61 2.35
CA SER A 130 -30.46 -35.02 2.75
C SER A 130 -29.29 -35.76 2.10
N GLN A 131 -28.65 -35.20 1.07
CA GLN A 131 -27.53 -35.83 0.35
C GLN A 131 -26.15 -35.34 0.81
N ILE A 132 -26.09 -34.26 1.60
CA ILE A 132 -24.85 -33.68 2.09
C ILE A 132 -24.29 -34.53 3.23
N LYS A 133 -23.01 -34.89 3.13
CA LYS A 133 -22.27 -35.65 4.14
C LYS A 133 -21.37 -34.77 5.01
N TYR A 134 -20.85 -33.68 4.45
CA TYR A 134 -19.94 -32.75 5.13
C TYR A 134 -20.45 -31.32 4.98
N LEU A 135 -20.67 -30.62 6.09
CA LEU A 135 -21.14 -29.24 6.12
C LEU A 135 -20.17 -28.38 6.95
N THR A 136 -19.63 -27.31 6.35
CA THR A 136 -18.91 -26.25 7.06
C THR A 136 -19.74 -24.98 7.04
N ILE A 137 -19.89 -24.34 8.19
CA ILE A 137 -20.48 -23.00 8.29
C ILE A 137 -19.40 -22.08 8.85
N ASP A 138 -18.89 -21.19 8.00
CA ASP A 138 -17.92 -20.14 8.39
C ASP A 138 -18.72 -18.94 8.90
N LEU A 139 -18.66 -18.64 10.20
CA LEU A 139 -19.24 -17.40 10.74
C LEU A 139 -18.16 -16.34 10.84
N ASP A 140 -18.51 -15.12 10.42
CA ASP A 140 -17.77 -13.91 10.79
C ASP A 140 -18.14 -13.55 12.24
N ASP A 141 -17.22 -12.98 13.01
CA ASP A 141 -17.36 -12.80 14.48
C ASP A 141 -18.58 -11.92 14.92
N ASP A 142 -19.27 -11.27 13.96
CA ASP A 142 -20.37 -10.32 14.17
C ASP A 142 -21.76 -10.78 13.68
N ASP A 143 -21.94 -12.00 13.12
CA ASP A 143 -23.24 -12.45 12.55
C ASP A 143 -24.13 -13.22 13.56
N ASP A 144 -25.14 -12.54 14.10
CA ASP A 144 -26.16 -13.10 15.03
C ASP A 144 -27.21 -14.02 14.35
N THR A 145 -27.01 -14.44 13.10
CA THR A 145 -28.04 -15.20 12.36
C THR A 145 -28.28 -16.59 12.95
N PRO A 146 -29.49 -16.91 13.47
CA PRO A 146 -29.77 -18.21 14.07
C PRO A 146 -29.80 -19.32 13.01
N ILE A 147 -29.06 -20.41 13.26
CA ILE A 147 -29.03 -21.59 12.38
C ILE A 147 -30.32 -22.42 12.61
N PRO A 148 -31.13 -22.70 11.57
CA PRO A 148 -32.35 -23.48 11.74
C PRO A 148 -32.03 -24.98 11.99
N TRP A 149 -32.31 -25.46 13.21
CA TRP A 149 -32.00 -26.83 13.64
C TRP A 149 -32.68 -27.94 12.85
N ASP A 150 -33.91 -27.70 12.40
CA ASP A 150 -34.69 -28.66 11.59
C ASP A 150 -34.03 -29.01 10.26
N MET A 151 -32.97 -28.28 9.88
CA MET A 151 -32.19 -28.52 8.67
C MET A 151 -30.91 -29.31 8.91
N LEU A 152 -30.34 -29.23 10.12
CA LEU A 152 -29.16 -29.99 10.51
C LEU A 152 -29.50 -31.45 10.85
N SER A 153 -30.80 -31.78 10.93
CA SER A 153 -31.33 -33.13 11.15
C SER A 153 -31.24 -34.07 9.94
N SER A 154 -30.48 -33.71 8.89
CA SER A 154 -30.22 -34.59 7.76
C SER A 154 -29.63 -35.93 8.25
N PRO A 155 -30.27 -37.08 7.96
CA PRO A 155 -29.84 -38.39 8.46
C PRO A 155 -28.53 -38.90 7.83
N ASN A 156 -28.03 -38.21 6.80
CA ASN A 156 -26.81 -38.57 6.08
C ASN A 156 -25.62 -37.63 6.38
N LEU A 157 -25.80 -36.62 7.23
CA LEU A 157 -24.73 -35.73 7.63
C LEU A 157 -23.76 -36.48 8.57
N GLU A 158 -22.54 -36.68 8.13
CA GLU A 158 -21.49 -37.42 8.85
C GLU A 158 -20.55 -36.46 9.59
N TRP A 159 -20.33 -35.26 9.05
CA TRP A 159 -19.38 -34.27 9.56
C TRP A 159 -19.97 -32.87 9.51
N ILE A 160 -19.82 -32.12 10.61
CA ILE A 160 -20.21 -30.72 10.71
C ILE A 160 -19.11 -29.90 11.39
N ASP A 161 -18.87 -28.72 10.83
CA ASP A 161 -17.88 -27.75 11.32
C ASP A 161 -18.52 -26.37 11.46
N LEU A 162 -18.49 -25.82 12.67
CA LEU A 162 -19.15 -24.58 13.07
C LEU A 162 -18.11 -23.62 13.67
N ASN A 163 -17.70 -22.63 12.88
CA ASN A 163 -16.75 -21.58 13.26
C ASN A 163 -17.50 -20.32 13.76
N ALA A 164 -17.81 -20.21 15.07
CA ALA A 164 -18.09 -18.97 15.88
C ALA A 164 -19.52 -18.43 16.20
N GLN A 165 -19.71 -18.00 17.47
CA GLN A 165 -20.89 -17.46 18.20
C GLN A 165 -22.04 -18.44 18.56
N PRO A 166 -22.73 -18.24 19.72
CA PRO A 166 -23.48 -19.27 20.42
C PRO A 166 -24.78 -19.60 19.70
N LEU A 167 -25.14 -20.89 19.72
CA LEU A 167 -26.45 -21.41 19.34
C LEU A 167 -27.52 -20.81 20.28
N LEU A 168 -27.92 -19.56 20.05
CA LEU A 168 -28.92 -18.87 20.85
C LEU A 168 -30.27 -19.56 20.71
N SER A 169 -30.61 -20.35 21.73
CA SER A 169 -31.90 -21.01 21.97
C SER A 169 -32.33 -22.04 20.91
N VAL A 170 -32.02 -23.31 21.19
CA VAL A 170 -32.65 -24.45 20.50
C VAL A 170 -34.12 -24.52 20.94
N ASN A 171 -35.06 -24.34 20.01
CA ASN A 171 -36.48 -24.50 20.29
C ASN A 171 -36.87 -25.99 20.26
N HIS A 172 -37.38 -26.49 21.39
CA HIS A 172 -37.62 -27.89 21.76
C HIS A 172 -38.68 -28.65 20.93
N SER A 173 -38.47 -28.96 19.64
CA SER A 173 -39.49 -29.75 18.92
C SER A 173 -39.04 -30.92 18.03
N THR A 174 -37.75 -31.14 17.78
CA THR A 174 -37.32 -32.27 16.94
C THR A 174 -36.69 -33.40 17.76
N ASN A 175 -37.51 -34.40 18.09
CA ASN A 175 -37.14 -35.68 18.72
C ASN A 175 -36.42 -36.62 17.73
N GLU A 176 -35.53 -36.11 16.87
CA GLU A 176 -34.86 -36.90 15.85
C GLU A 176 -33.40 -37.20 16.25
N HIS A 177 -33.00 -38.47 16.13
CA HIS A 177 -31.64 -38.92 16.42
C HIS A 177 -30.69 -38.41 15.33
N LEU A 178 -29.80 -37.49 15.70
CA LEU A 178 -28.73 -36.98 14.83
C LEU A 178 -27.64 -38.05 14.73
N ARG A 179 -27.16 -38.31 13.49
CA ARG A 179 -26.16 -39.34 13.17
C ARG A 179 -24.76 -38.77 12.87
N TRP A 180 -24.43 -37.61 13.44
CA TRP A 180 -23.14 -36.99 13.17
C TRP A 180 -22.02 -37.83 13.80
N GLU A 181 -21.03 -38.19 12.98
CA GLU A 181 -19.86 -38.94 13.44
C GLU A 181 -18.75 -38.00 13.95
N GLN A 182 -18.66 -36.79 13.41
CA GLN A 182 -17.63 -35.82 13.78
C GLN A 182 -18.21 -34.41 13.87
N VAL A 183 -17.86 -33.70 14.94
CA VAL A 183 -18.34 -32.34 15.23
C VAL A 183 -17.20 -31.46 15.68
N TYR A 184 -17.09 -30.27 15.07
CA TYR A 184 -16.09 -29.25 15.38
C TYR A 184 -16.80 -27.96 15.82
N PHE A 185 -16.51 -27.48 17.02
CA PHE A 185 -16.93 -26.18 17.54
C PHE A 185 -15.68 -25.35 17.85
N LEU A 186 -15.27 -24.50 16.91
CA LEU A 186 -13.96 -23.84 16.97
C LEU A 186 -13.99 -22.45 17.62
N SER A 187 -15.17 -21.89 17.93
CA SER A 187 -15.28 -20.56 18.56
C SER A 187 -16.53 -20.40 19.44
N CYS A 188 -16.93 -21.48 20.13
CA CYS A 188 -18.04 -21.41 21.10
C CYS A 188 -17.47 -20.98 22.46
N SER A 189 -17.78 -19.76 22.91
CA SER A 189 -17.19 -19.17 24.11
C SER A 189 -17.71 -19.80 25.41
N ILE A 190 -18.87 -20.48 25.40
CA ILE A 190 -19.46 -21.13 26.58
C ILE A 190 -20.25 -22.38 26.16
N LEU A 191 -19.91 -23.55 26.71
CA LEU A 191 -20.70 -24.79 26.51
C LEU A 191 -22.05 -24.77 27.25
N GLU A 192 -22.28 -23.80 28.14
CA GLU A 192 -23.55 -23.58 28.85
C GLU A 192 -24.73 -23.29 27.90
N ASP A 193 -24.46 -22.84 26.67
CA ASP A 193 -25.49 -22.56 25.65
C ASP A 193 -25.93 -23.80 24.86
N ILE A 194 -25.18 -24.92 24.93
CA ILE A 194 -25.60 -26.18 24.31
C ILE A 194 -26.52 -26.92 25.29
N HIS A 195 -27.82 -26.88 25.02
CA HIS A 195 -28.81 -27.56 25.84
C HIS A 195 -28.53 -29.08 25.95
N GLU A 196 -28.70 -29.66 27.15
CA GLU A 196 -28.41 -31.08 27.44
C GLU A 196 -29.16 -32.05 26.50
N GLU A 197 -30.32 -31.64 25.98
CA GLU A 197 -31.12 -32.43 25.03
C GLU A 197 -30.48 -32.51 23.62
N THR A 198 -29.81 -31.46 23.17
CA THR A 198 -29.05 -31.47 21.90
C THR A 198 -27.88 -32.44 22.00
N ILE A 199 -27.25 -32.52 23.17
CA ILE A 199 -26.19 -33.48 23.45
C ILE A 199 -26.75 -34.91 23.44
N ARG A 200 -27.99 -35.12 23.92
CA ARG A 200 -28.68 -36.42 23.91
C ARG A 200 -29.06 -36.91 22.52
N SER A 201 -29.26 -36.03 21.55
CA SER A 201 -29.64 -36.42 20.19
C SER A 201 -28.44 -36.85 19.33
N LEU A 202 -27.22 -36.42 19.67
CA LEU A 202 -25.96 -36.88 19.07
C LEU A 202 -25.65 -38.29 19.58
N THR A 203 -26.06 -39.33 18.85
CA THR A 203 -25.94 -40.73 19.30
C THR A 203 -24.82 -41.52 18.62
N GLN A 204 -24.19 -40.96 17.58
CA GLN A 204 -23.12 -41.61 16.79
C GLN A 204 -21.79 -40.86 16.82
N LEU A 205 -21.60 -39.94 17.76
CA LEU A 205 -20.42 -39.08 17.81
C LEU A 205 -19.16 -39.92 18.09
N ARG A 206 -18.17 -39.82 17.19
CA ARG A 206 -16.86 -40.47 17.28
C ARG A 206 -15.72 -39.47 17.54
N SER A 207 -15.83 -38.25 17.05
CA SER A 207 -14.82 -37.19 17.26
C SER A 207 -15.47 -35.89 17.69
N LEU A 208 -14.92 -35.26 18.72
CA LEU A 208 -15.36 -33.96 19.23
C LEU A 208 -14.18 -33.00 19.37
N THR A 209 -14.28 -31.82 18.75
CA THR A 209 -13.32 -30.72 18.92
C THR A 209 -14.02 -29.51 19.51
N LEU A 210 -13.49 -28.97 20.61
CA LEU A 210 -14.00 -27.81 21.33
C LEU A 210 -12.87 -26.81 21.58
N ASN A 211 -13.10 -25.54 21.25
CA ASN A 211 -12.23 -24.42 21.64
C ASN A 211 -12.83 -23.63 22.81
N ASN A 212 -11.98 -22.89 23.54
CA ASN A 212 -12.33 -22.06 24.70
C ASN A 212 -13.03 -22.80 25.85
N VAL A 213 -12.65 -24.04 26.12
CA VAL A 213 -13.24 -24.83 27.21
C VAL A 213 -12.90 -24.22 28.58
N LEU A 214 -13.91 -23.87 29.36
CA LEU A 214 -13.75 -23.34 30.72
C LEU A 214 -13.95 -24.45 31.75
N ASN A 215 -13.45 -24.22 32.97
CA ASN A 215 -13.61 -25.19 34.07
C ASN A 215 -15.10 -25.47 34.43
N GLY A 216 -16.00 -24.53 34.10
CA GLY A 216 -17.46 -24.70 34.26
C GLY A 216 -18.03 -25.84 33.40
N ASP A 217 -17.40 -26.15 32.27
CA ASP A 217 -17.92 -27.09 31.27
C ASP A 217 -17.74 -28.57 31.63
N TYR A 218 -17.05 -28.84 32.75
CA TYR A 218 -16.72 -30.18 33.21
C TYR A 218 -17.93 -31.14 33.28
N GLN A 219 -19.08 -30.66 33.77
CA GLN A 219 -20.27 -31.51 33.88
C GLN A 219 -20.93 -31.78 32.52
N THR A 220 -20.92 -30.80 31.63
CA THR A 220 -21.46 -30.90 30.26
C THR A 220 -20.66 -31.91 29.45
N ILE A 221 -19.33 -31.82 29.45
CA ILE A 221 -18.45 -32.76 28.75
C ILE A 221 -18.59 -34.18 29.34
N LYS A 222 -18.73 -34.30 30.66
CA LYS A 222 -18.97 -35.58 31.33
C LYS A 222 -20.33 -36.20 30.97
N ALA A 223 -21.36 -35.39 30.82
CA ALA A 223 -22.68 -35.85 30.36
C ALA A 223 -22.63 -36.30 28.89
N LEU A 224 -21.92 -35.56 28.03
CA LEU A 224 -21.72 -35.88 26.63
C LEU A 224 -21.02 -37.22 26.44
N HIS A 225 -19.93 -37.46 27.18
CA HIS A 225 -19.23 -38.74 27.14
C HIS A 225 -20.12 -39.93 27.54
N ARG A 226 -20.93 -39.78 28.60
CA ARG A 226 -21.84 -40.85 29.05
C ARG A 226 -22.88 -41.23 28.00
N GLN A 227 -23.29 -40.28 27.17
CA GLN A 227 -24.30 -40.49 26.13
C GLN A 227 -23.68 -40.97 24.81
N ASN A 228 -22.38 -40.72 24.60
CA ASN A 228 -21.62 -41.14 23.43
C ASN A 228 -20.49 -42.11 23.80
N PRO A 229 -20.81 -43.37 24.14
CA PRO A 229 -19.79 -44.38 24.50
C PRO A 229 -18.89 -44.79 23.32
N HIS A 230 -19.22 -44.36 22.10
CA HIS A 230 -18.46 -44.62 20.88
C HIS A 230 -17.46 -43.52 20.52
N LEU A 231 -17.32 -42.50 21.37
CA LEU A 231 -16.35 -41.42 21.20
C LEU A 231 -14.93 -42.01 21.21
N VAL A 232 -14.14 -41.72 20.19
CA VAL A 232 -12.76 -42.21 20.00
C VAL A 232 -11.75 -41.08 20.15
N GLU A 233 -12.15 -39.85 19.85
CA GLU A 233 -11.27 -38.69 19.87
C GLU A 233 -11.95 -37.46 20.48
N VAL A 234 -11.22 -36.75 21.34
CA VAL A 234 -11.64 -35.49 21.95
C VAL A 234 -10.47 -34.51 21.90
N ARG A 235 -10.69 -33.33 21.33
CA ARG A 235 -9.73 -32.23 21.31
C ARG A 235 -10.30 -31.03 22.03
N LEU A 236 -9.60 -30.55 23.06
CA LEU A 236 -10.00 -29.41 23.88
C LEU A 236 -8.89 -28.35 23.77
N TYR A 237 -9.19 -27.18 23.20
CA TYR A 237 -8.29 -26.03 23.20
C TYR A 237 -8.79 -25.06 24.26
N SER A 238 -7.95 -24.69 25.22
CA SER A 238 -8.43 -24.00 26.43
C SER A 238 -7.33 -23.29 27.22
N GLY A 239 -7.72 -22.30 28.03
CA GLY A 239 -6.85 -21.69 29.04
C GLY A 239 -6.82 -22.47 30.37
N LEU A 240 -7.05 -23.79 30.34
CA LEU A 240 -7.09 -24.61 31.55
C LEU A 240 -5.68 -24.81 32.12
N ASN A 241 -5.56 -24.73 33.44
CA ASN A 241 -4.31 -25.08 34.11
C ASN A 241 -4.09 -26.61 34.16
N ASN A 242 -2.86 -27.03 34.48
CA ASN A 242 -2.48 -28.44 34.51
C ASN A 242 -3.40 -29.33 35.37
N ASP A 243 -3.88 -28.83 36.52
CA ASP A 243 -4.77 -29.59 37.41
C ASP A 243 -6.17 -29.77 36.79
N GLN A 244 -6.64 -28.76 36.07
CA GLN A 244 -7.90 -28.82 35.33
C GLN A 244 -7.79 -29.76 34.12
N CYS A 245 -6.70 -29.69 33.34
CA CYS A 245 -6.44 -30.62 32.22
C CYS A 245 -6.49 -32.08 32.69
N ASN A 246 -5.76 -32.40 33.77
CA ASN A 246 -5.76 -33.73 34.40
C ASN A 246 -7.15 -34.19 34.86
N ARG A 247 -8.03 -33.24 35.21
CA ARG A 247 -9.40 -33.54 35.64
C ARG A 247 -10.30 -33.86 34.44
N PHE A 248 -10.13 -33.18 33.31
CA PHE A 248 -10.85 -33.45 32.06
C PHE A 248 -10.42 -34.77 31.42
N GLU A 249 -9.12 -35.08 31.41
CA GLU A 249 -8.61 -36.37 30.90
C GLU A 249 -9.26 -37.57 31.61
N LYS A 250 -9.45 -37.48 32.93
CA LYS A 250 -10.09 -38.53 33.75
C LYS A 250 -11.56 -38.78 33.45
N ILE A 251 -12.22 -37.94 32.65
CA ILE A 251 -13.60 -38.17 32.20
C ILE A 251 -13.64 -39.35 31.24
N PHE A 252 -12.61 -39.50 30.41
CA PHE A 252 -12.58 -40.41 29.28
C PHE A 252 -11.77 -41.68 29.62
N PRO A 253 -12.22 -42.87 29.19
CA PRO A 253 -11.45 -44.10 29.37
C PRO A 253 -10.24 -44.13 28.44
N ASP A 254 -9.23 -44.94 28.78
CA ASP A 254 -7.93 -45.04 28.08
C ASP A 254 -8.01 -45.34 26.57
N ASN A 255 -9.18 -45.77 26.07
CA ASN A 255 -9.43 -46.03 24.66
C ASN A 255 -9.92 -44.80 23.85
N VAL A 256 -10.00 -43.63 24.48
CA VAL A 256 -10.32 -42.35 23.83
C VAL A 256 -9.05 -41.50 23.77
N SER A 257 -8.66 -41.06 22.58
CA SER A 257 -7.56 -40.12 22.40
C SER A 257 -8.01 -38.73 22.83
N VAL A 258 -7.48 -38.25 23.96
CA VAL A 258 -7.76 -36.90 24.48
C VAL A 258 -6.55 -36.02 24.19
N TYR A 259 -6.77 -34.90 23.51
CA TYR A 259 -5.78 -33.87 23.25
C TYR A 259 -6.24 -32.59 23.93
N ILE A 260 -5.45 -32.09 24.88
CA ILE A 260 -5.72 -30.80 25.53
C ILE A 260 -4.58 -29.86 25.20
N ASP A 261 -4.90 -28.76 24.53
CA ASP A 261 -3.94 -27.68 24.26
C ASP A 261 -4.22 -26.54 25.24
N SER A 262 -3.33 -26.41 26.22
CA SER A 262 -3.39 -25.37 27.26
C SER A 262 -2.68 -24.07 26.86
N SER A 263 -2.03 -24.02 25.70
CA SER A 263 -1.30 -22.83 25.22
C SER A 263 -2.23 -21.72 24.72
N TRP A 264 -3.48 -22.07 24.48
CA TRP A 264 -4.57 -21.17 24.12
C TRP A 264 -5.19 -20.54 25.39
N GLY A 265 -4.49 -19.59 26.04
CA GLY A 265 -5.12 -18.82 27.14
C GLY A 265 -4.22 -18.20 28.22
N GLU A 266 -2.89 -18.12 28.07
CA GLU A 266 -2.06 -17.44 29.06
C GLU A 266 -2.17 -15.91 28.92
N ASN A 267 -3.17 -15.29 29.59
CA ASN A 267 -3.09 -13.97 30.24
C ASN A 267 -4.45 -13.61 30.90
N GLY A 268 -4.68 -14.08 32.13
CA GLY A 268 -5.79 -13.60 32.96
C GLY A 268 -5.89 -14.32 34.30
N GLU A 269 -5.30 -13.75 35.35
CA GLU A 269 -5.64 -14.12 36.74
C GLU A 269 -6.31 -12.93 37.44
N ASP A 270 -7.52 -13.19 37.92
CA ASP A 270 -8.31 -12.34 38.80
C ASP A 270 -8.42 -13.07 40.15
N THR A 271 -7.89 -12.49 41.24
CA THR A 271 -8.01 -13.06 42.59
C THR A 271 -8.73 -12.09 43.51
N ALA A 272 -9.98 -12.41 43.82
CA ALA A 272 -10.78 -11.75 44.84
C ALA A 272 -10.53 -12.35 46.25
N ASP A 273 -10.82 -11.52 47.26
CA ASP A 273 -10.96 -11.79 48.70
C ASP A 273 -9.71 -11.83 49.60
N ARG A 274 -9.33 -10.65 50.12
CA ARG A 274 -8.91 -10.46 51.53
C ARG A 274 -9.37 -9.10 52.10
N PRO A 275 -9.71 -9.02 53.40
CA PRO A 275 -10.34 -7.85 54.01
C PRO A 275 -9.34 -6.71 54.27
N ARG A 276 -9.71 -5.47 53.92
CA ARG A 276 -8.89 -4.25 54.09
C ARG A 276 -8.91 -3.71 55.53
N PRO A 277 -7.76 -3.31 56.11
CA PRO A 277 -7.70 -2.38 57.24
C PRO A 277 -7.93 -0.93 56.77
N SER A 278 -8.36 -0.07 57.68
CA SER A 278 -8.82 1.29 57.40
C SER A 278 -7.72 2.36 57.30
N ARG A 279 -7.90 3.27 56.33
CA ARG A 279 -7.49 4.70 56.22
C ARG A 279 -5.99 5.05 56.06
N GLN A 280 -5.68 5.82 55.00
CA GLN A 280 -5.46 7.28 55.06
C GLN A 280 -5.56 7.87 53.64
N ALA A 281 -6.27 8.98 53.47
CA ALA A 281 -6.39 9.69 52.19
C ALA A 281 -5.37 10.83 52.17
N ASP A 282 -4.45 10.82 51.21
CA ASP A 282 -3.53 11.93 50.97
C ASP A 282 -3.23 12.09 49.47
N GLN A 283 -3.49 13.31 48.99
CA GLN A 283 -3.04 14.00 47.77
C GLN A 283 -3.47 13.44 46.40
N ASP A 284 -4.08 14.30 45.58
CA ASP A 284 -4.49 13.99 44.20
C ASP A 284 -3.25 13.70 43.32
N PHE A 285 -3.10 12.44 42.88
CA PHE A 285 -1.99 11.97 42.07
C PHE A 285 -2.40 11.66 40.64
N SER A 286 -1.94 12.45 39.66
CA SER A 286 -2.32 12.22 38.27
C SER A 286 -1.51 11.08 37.62
N VAL A 287 -2.18 10.02 37.17
CA VAL A 287 -1.61 8.86 36.44
C VAL A 287 -2.40 8.55 35.15
N ASP A 288 -1.92 7.57 34.40
CA ASP A 288 -2.67 6.86 33.36
C ASP A 288 -3.69 5.93 34.03
N CYS A 289 -4.94 6.38 34.11
CA CYS A 289 -6.05 5.50 34.42
C CYS A 289 -7.06 5.59 33.28
N ASP A 290 -7.55 4.43 32.82
CA ASP A 290 -8.62 4.41 31.85
C ASP A 290 -9.86 5.06 32.45
N THR A 291 -10.52 5.85 31.63
CA THR A 291 -11.46 6.87 32.10
C THR A 291 -12.84 6.33 32.45
N VAL A 292 -13.05 5.00 32.34
CA VAL A 292 -14.37 4.37 32.40
C VAL A 292 -14.56 3.51 33.65
N ASP A 293 -13.55 2.76 34.14
CA ASP A 293 -13.79 1.79 35.23
C ASP A 293 -12.72 1.68 36.34
N ASP A 294 -11.50 2.24 36.18
CA ASP A 294 -10.34 1.89 37.05
C ASP A 294 -9.95 2.93 38.11
N ALA A 295 -10.67 4.06 38.22
CA ALA A 295 -10.27 5.19 39.10
C ALA A 295 -10.22 4.87 40.62
N MET A 296 -10.54 3.64 41.03
CA MET A 296 -10.57 3.20 42.43
C MET A 296 -9.63 2.01 42.74
N LEU A 297 -8.95 1.43 41.74
CA LEU A 297 -7.98 0.36 41.99
C LEU A 297 -6.60 0.96 42.27
N PRO A 298 -5.98 0.62 43.41
CA PRO A 298 -4.65 1.11 43.71
C PRO A 298 -3.64 0.50 42.74
N VAL A 299 -2.83 1.35 42.10
CA VAL A 299 -1.75 0.91 41.19
C VAL A 299 -0.45 0.83 41.98
N ASP A 300 0.22 -0.33 41.92
CA ASP A 300 1.55 -0.52 42.49
C ASP A 300 2.61 0.09 41.56
N ILE A 301 3.46 0.96 42.10
CA ILE A 301 4.41 1.77 41.33
C ILE A 301 5.80 1.63 41.90
N THR A 302 6.75 1.20 41.05
CA THR A 302 8.14 1.06 41.45
C THR A 302 8.81 2.42 41.59
N GLN A 303 9.33 2.73 42.79
CA GLN A 303 10.18 3.90 42.99
C GLN A 303 11.63 3.58 42.66
N TYR A 304 12.14 4.14 41.56
CA TYR A 304 13.54 3.95 41.16
C TYR A 304 14.51 4.91 41.87
N PHE A 305 14.07 6.12 42.23
CA PHE A 305 14.97 7.18 42.71
C PHE A 305 14.71 7.60 44.16
N THR A 306 15.80 7.69 44.93
CA THR A 306 15.84 8.30 46.25
C THR A 306 16.74 9.54 46.21
N ALA A 307 16.24 10.68 46.70
CA ALA A 307 17.00 11.93 46.71
C ALA A 307 18.21 11.87 47.65
N LEU A 308 19.36 12.36 47.18
CA LEU A 308 20.58 12.51 47.97
C LEU A 308 20.88 13.99 48.22
N TYR A 309 21.62 14.27 49.29
CA TYR A 309 22.20 15.60 49.59
C TYR A 309 21.20 16.78 49.56
N GLY A 310 19.95 16.56 50.00
CA GLY A 310 18.93 17.60 50.04
C GLY A 310 18.26 17.91 48.69
N ALA A 311 18.47 17.06 47.67
CA ALA A 311 17.69 17.11 46.45
C ALA A 311 16.18 16.91 46.74
N PRO A 312 15.28 17.51 45.95
CA PRO A 312 13.84 17.32 46.12
C PRO A 312 13.45 15.88 45.79
N ALA A 313 12.44 15.33 46.48
CA ALA A 313 11.89 14.03 46.13
C ALA A 313 11.30 14.06 44.70
N VAL A 314 11.57 13.02 43.91
CA VAL A 314 11.14 12.95 42.51
C VAL A 314 9.94 12.02 42.37
N ARG A 315 8.98 12.43 41.55
CA ARG A 315 7.72 11.71 41.35
C ARG A 315 7.92 10.59 40.33
N PRO A 316 7.36 9.39 40.55
CA PRO A 316 7.41 8.31 39.56
C PRO A 316 6.85 8.65 38.18
N SER A 317 5.85 9.55 38.12
CA SER A 317 5.32 10.07 36.85
C SER A 317 6.33 10.90 36.05
N SER A 318 7.53 11.16 36.59
CA SER A 318 8.62 11.86 35.90
C SER A 318 9.69 10.94 35.34
N TYR A 319 9.55 9.63 35.49
CA TYR A 319 10.56 8.68 35.06
C TYR A 319 10.50 8.47 33.54
N ARG A 320 11.69 8.47 32.93
CA ARG A 320 11.94 8.18 31.52
C ARG A 320 12.36 6.72 31.40
N LEU A 321 11.47 5.87 30.88
CA LEU A 321 11.71 4.43 30.67
C LEU A 321 11.54 4.04 29.21
N GLY A 322 10.42 4.40 28.61
CA GLY A 322 10.16 4.26 27.17
C GLY A 322 10.32 5.62 26.49
N ILE A 323 11.26 5.70 25.56
CA ILE A 323 11.41 6.84 24.65
C ILE A 323 10.94 6.37 23.28
N PHE A 324 10.17 7.21 22.61
CA PHE A 324 9.49 6.85 21.38
C PHE A 324 9.44 8.01 20.40
N GLN A 325 9.90 7.78 19.18
CA GLN A 325 10.02 8.84 18.16
C GLN A 325 8.93 8.76 17.09
N GLN A 326 8.27 7.61 16.97
CA GLN A 326 7.24 7.37 15.98
C GLN A 326 6.03 6.68 16.60
N VAL A 327 4.86 6.93 16.02
CA VAL A 327 3.62 6.22 16.33
C VAL A 327 3.20 5.53 15.04
N SER A 328 3.07 4.20 15.05
CA SER A 328 2.63 3.39 13.91
C SER A 328 1.33 2.66 14.22
N PHE A 329 0.59 2.31 13.16
CA PHE A 329 -0.76 1.75 13.23
C PHE A 329 -0.80 0.47 12.39
N GLU A 330 -1.32 -0.62 12.96
CA GLU A 330 -1.65 -1.83 12.21
C GLU A 330 -3.14 -1.75 11.80
N GLU A 331 -3.42 -1.95 10.51
CA GLU A 331 -4.75 -2.19 9.92
C GLU A 331 -5.91 -1.27 10.36
N GLY A 332 -5.81 0.06 10.14
CA GLY A 332 -6.97 0.94 9.96
C GLY A 332 -7.96 1.13 11.14
N HIS A 333 -7.75 0.47 12.28
CA HIS A 333 -8.70 0.39 13.38
C HIS A 333 -8.10 0.86 14.71
N PHE A 334 -8.90 1.61 15.48
CA PHE A 334 -8.52 2.14 16.78
C PHE A 334 -9.12 1.27 17.90
N GLN A 335 -8.35 0.36 18.48
CA GLN A 335 -8.68 -0.20 19.81
C GLN A 335 -8.02 0.66 20.92
N LEU A 336 -8.46 0.49 22.15
CA LEU A 336 -7.71 0.90 23.34
C LEU A 336 -8.03 -0.14 24.40
N SER A 337 -7.08 -1.00 24.75
CA SER A 337 -7.19 -1.84 25.94
C SER A 337 -5.84 -1.98 26.64
N ALA A 338 -5.88 -2.01 27.97
CA ALA A 338 -4.75 -2.33 28.80
C ALA A 338 -4.51 -3.85 28.75
N ARG A 339 -3.60 -4.30 27.87
CA ARG A 339 -3.12 -5.69 27.62
C ARG A 339 -3.84 -6.45 26.48
N PRO A 340 -3.09 -7.36 25.81
CA PRO A 340 -2.58 -7.19 24.45
C PRO A 340 -3.61 -7.61 23.37
N ASN A 341 -3.98 -6.64 22.54
CA ASN A 341 -4.12 -6.73 21.09
C ASN A 341 -4.00 -5.27 20.63
N LYS A 342 -2.83 -4.92 20.08
CA LYS A 342 -2.30 -3.54 20.10
C LYS A 342 -2.75 -2.75 18.85
N PRO A 343 -3.51 -1.67 19.01
CA PRO A 343 -3.92 -0.74 17.94
C PRO A 343 -3.00 0.48 17.81
N PHE A 344 -1.91 0.50 18.57
CA PHE A 344 -0.80 1.42 18.41
C PHE A 344 0.49 0.67 18.69
N THR A 345 1.41 0.74 17.74
CA THR A 345 2.79 0.35 17.99
C THR A 345 3.61 1.62 18.03
N ILE A 346 4.02 2.00 19.24
CA ILE A 346 4.96 3.11 19.39
C ILE A 346 6.35 2.55 19.08
N LEU A 347 6.99 3.09 18.05
CA LEU A 347 8.24 2.55 17.51
C LEU A 347 9.42 3.46 17.84
N ASN A 348 10.55 2.81 18.09
CA ASN A 348 11.87 3.40 17.91
C ASN A 348 12.34 3.03 16.52
N GLU A 349 12.98 3.96 15.80
CA GLU A 349 13.59 3.63 14.52
C GLU A 349 14.53 2.42 14.70
N GLU A 350 14.24 1.32 14.02
CA GLU A 350 15.04 0.09 14.05
C GLU A 350 16.40 0.34 13.41
N TYR A 351 17.33 0.89 14.18
CA TYR A 351 18.76 0.92 13.88
C TYR A 351 19.53 0.72 15.18
N TRP A 352 19.43 -0.47 15.77
CA TRP A 352 20.25 -0.86 16.92
C TRP A 352 21.65 -1.37 16.52
N GLN A 353 21.91 -1.57 15.22
CA GLN A 353 23.15 -2.20 14.75
C GLN A 353 24.30 -1.24 14.41
N ASP A 354 24.04 0.07 14.24
CA ASP A 354 25.06 1.06 13.81
C ASP A 354 25.12 2.34 14.68
N GLN A 355 24.74 2.29 15.96
CA GLN A 355 24.81 3.47 16.85
C GLN A 355 26.21 3.67 17.46
N TYR A 356 26.64 4.94 17.49
CA TYR A 356 27.80 5.37 18.29
C TYR A 356 27.44 5.24 19.77
N TRP A 357 27.87 4.13 20.37
CA TRP A 357 27.82 3.92 21.81
C TRP A 357 29.07 4.51 22.41
N ASP A 358 28.93 5.62 23.14
CA ASP A 358 30.03 6.16 23.93
C ASP A 358 30.19 5.32 25.21
N ASP A 359 31.41 4.85 25.46
CA ASP A 359 31.76 4.22 26.72
C ASP A 359 31.58 5.23 27.87
N ILE A 360 31.02 4.79 29.00
CA ILE A 360 30.84 5.63 30.20
C ILE A 360 32.14 6.32 30.60
N ALA A 361 33.30 5.68 30.38
CA ALA A 361 34.61 6.24 30.66
C ALA A 361 34.90 7.53 29.88
N ASP A 362 34.45 7.63 28.63
CA ASP A 362 34.64 8.80 27.77
C ASP A 362 33.70 9.95 28.14
N ILE A 363 32.47 9.63 28.56
CA ILE A 363 31.46 10.61 29.02
C ILE A 363 31.84 11.25 30.36
N LEU A 364 32.46 10.47 31.26
CA LEU A 364 32.89 10.92 32.59
C LEU A 364 34.15 11.80 32.57
N GLY A 365 34.91 11.84 31.46
CA GLY A 365 36.15 12.62 31.34
C GLY A 365 35.94 14.15 31.33
N ASN A 366 34.74 14.62 31.01
CA ASN A 366 34.41 16.05 30.92
C ASN A 366 33.65 16.51 32.17
N ASN A 367 34.39 16.87 33.22
CA ASN A 367 33.83 17.49 34.42
C ASN A 367 33.21 18.87 34.07
N PRO A 368 31.90 19.08 34.23
CA PRO A 368 31.28 20.38 33.99
C PRO A 368 31.72 21.39 35.06
N SER A 369 32.11 22.59 34.59
CA SER A 369 32.56 23.71 35.41
C SER A 369 31.56 24.11 36.50
N GLU A 370 32.10 24.44 37.67
CA GLU A 370 31.38 24.82 38.88
C GLU A 370 30.52 26.09 38.72
N SER A 371 29.20 25.94 38.53
CA SER A 371 28.25 26.88 39.13
C SER A 371 26.85 26.28 39.30
N ASN A 372 26.37 26.40 40.55
CA ASN A 372 25.01 26.33 41.12
C ASN A 372 24.12 25.09 40.93
N THR A 373 23.81 24.52 42.12
CA THR A 373 22.82 23.46 42.45
C THR A 373 22.98 22.14 41.69
N ARG A 374 23.72 21.20 42.29
CA ARG A 374 23.84 19.81 41.82
C ARG A 374 22.84 18.95 42.60
N HIS A 375 21.90 18.30 41.91
CA HIS A 375 21.05 17.29 42.53
C HIS A 375 21.58 15.91 42.18
N TYR A 376 21.66 15.05 43.19
CA TYR A 376 22.05 13.65 43.01
C TYR A 376 20.93 12.76 43.51
N TYR A 377 20.75 11.65 42.81
CA TYR A 377 19.75 10.64 43.16
C TYR A 377 20.40 9.28 43.22
N GLN A 378 20.02 8.49 44.22
CA GLN A 378 20.31 7.06 44.25
C GLN A 378 19.23 6.36 43.42
N GLY A 379 19.61 5.83 42.28
CA GLY A 379 18.83 4.93 41.43
C GLY A 379 18.95 3.48 41.90
N ARG A 380 17.82 2.76 41.90
CA ARG A 380 17.72 1.32 42.13
C ARG A 380 16.68 0.73 41.17
N GLN A 381 17.11 -0.11 40.23
CA GLN A 381 16.23 -0.73 39.24
C GLN A 381 16.48 -2.24 39.19
N ILE A 382 15.41 -3.03 39.25
CA ILE A 382 15.50 -4.49 39.13
C ILE A 382 15.27 -4.86 37.67
N PHE A 383 16.17 -5.66 37.13
CA PHE A 383 16.02 -6.24 35.82
C PHE A 383 15.81 -7.74 35.94
N TYR A 384 14.85 -8.27 35.17
CA TYR A 384 14.48 -9.68 35.15
C TYR A 384 14.93 -10.30 33.83
N ASP A 385 15.65 -11.41 33.94
CA ASP A 385 16.11 -12.25 32.82
C ASP A 385 16.73 -11.47 31.65
N VAL A 386 17.57 -10.48 31.99
CA VAL A 386 18.31 -9.67 31.01
C VAL A 386 19.21 -10.59 30.21
N ALA A 387 19.03 -10.61 28.89
CA ALA A 387 19.90 -11.32 27.96
C ALA A 387 20.88 -10.34 27.28
N GLN A 388 21.26 -10.59 26.03
CA GLN A 388 22.14 -9.72 25.25
C GLN A 388 21.44 -8.51 24.63
N ASP A 389 20.13 -8.37 24.83
CA ASP A 389 19.34 -7.24 24.37
C ASP A 389 19.46 -6.04 25.31
N TRP A 390 19.48 -4.83 24.74
CA TRP A 390 19.57 -3.58 25.48
C TRP A 390 18.26 -3.27 26.19
N GLN A 391 18.32 -3.08 27.51
CA GLN A 391 17.19 -2.67 28.35
C GLN A 391 17.41 -1.26 28.93
N PRO A 392 16.38 -0.40 28.96
CA PRO A 392 16.53 0.99 29.40
C PRO A 392 16.77 1.10 30.91
N ILE A 393 17.73 1.94 31.30
CA ILE A 393 17.92 2.38 32.68
C ILE A 393 17.10 3.67 32.88
N ALA A 394 16.30 3.70 33.95
CA ALA A 394 15.47 4.84 34.29
C ALA A 394 16.28 6.14 34.35
N SER A 395 15.70 7.23 33.87
CA SER A 395 16.21 8.59 34.07
C SER A 395 15.09 9.57 34.41
N LEU A 396 15.44 10.80 34.75
CA LEU A 396 14.54 11.91 35.08
C LEU A 396 14.50 12.97 33.97
N THR A 397 15.62 13.19 33.28
CA THR A 397 15.76 14.15 32.17
C THR A 397 16.69 13.62 31.09
N PRO A 398 16.64 14.23 29.88
CA PRO A 398 17.59 13.95 28.79
C PRO A 398 19.03 14.35 29.10
N SER A 399 19.26 15.13 30.15
CA SER A 399 20.58 15.67 30.50
C SER A 399 21.19 14.96 31.71
N ASP A 400 20.55 13.90 32.21
CA ASP A 400 21.07 13.16 33.35
C ASP A 400 22.33 12.36 32.98
N ARG A 401 23.17 12.10 33.99
CA ARG A 401 24.38 11.29 33.82
C ARG A 401 24.51 10.28 34.94
N ILE A 402 24.82 9.03 34.60
CA ILE A 402 25.21 8.03 35.59
C ILE A 402 26.66 8.28 36.00
N ILE A 403 26.91 8.48 37.29
CA ILE A 403 28.24 8.78 37.85
C ILE A 403 28.93 7.50 38.30
N SER A 404 28.18 6.64 38.97
CA SER A 404 28.66 5.37 39.50
C SER A 404 27.55 4.35 39.44
N TRP A 405 27.90 3.08 39.31
CA TRP A 405 26.92 1.99 39.32
C TRP A 405 27.53 0.69 39.85
N SER A 406 26.67 -0.21 40.30
CA SER A 406 27.01 -1.57 40.72
C SER A 406 25.80 -2.48 40.53
N THR A 407 26.04 -3.77 40.34
CA THR A 407 24.97 -4.79 40.23
C THR A 407 24.97 -5.68 41.46
N CYS A 408 23.80 -6.12 41.88
CA CYS A 408 23.60 -7.04 43.00
C CYS A 408 22.66 -8.20 42.59
N PRO A 409 23.14 -9.45 42.51
CA PRO A 409 24.55 -9.87 42.61
C PRO A 409 25.43 -9.23 41.52
N GLN A 410 26.76 -9.25 41.70
CA GLN A 410 27.68 -8.68 40.72
C GLN A 410 27.58 -9.48 39.40
N GLN A 411 27.22 -8.79 38.33
CA GLN A 411 27.08 -9.33 36.97
C GLN A 411 28.05 -8.65 36.01
N ALA A 412 28.42 -9.38 34.95
CA ALA A 412 29.19 -8.86 33.82
C ALA A 412 28.22 -8.25 32.80
N VAL A 413 28.09 -6.92 32.84
CA VAL A 413 27.12 -6.15 32.04
C VAL A 413 27.82 -5.05 31.27
N ASP A 414 27.29 -4.71 30.11
CA ASP A 414 27.62 -3.49 29.38
C ASP A 414 26.58 -2.41 29.71
N ILE A 415 27.01 -1.18 29.94
CA ILE A 415 26.12 -0.01 30.02
C ILE A 415 26.58 1.01 29.00
N ALA A 416 25.67 1.47 28.17
CA ALA A 416 25.95 2.43 27.11
C ALA A 416 24.88 3.53 27.05
N TYR A 417 25.24 4.70 26.52
CA TYR A 417 24.32 5.84 26.37
C TYR A 417 23.88 5.98 24.91
N CYS A 418 22.57 6.10 24.69
CA CYS A 418 22.02 6.40 23.36
C CYS A 418 21.86 7.91 23.20
N GLU A 419 22.61 8.53 22.27
CA GLU A 419 22.50 9.97 21.99
C GLU A 419 21.13 10.38 21.45
N ASN A 420 20.45 9.48 20.72
CA ASN A 420 19.15 9.74 20.12
C ASN A 420 18.04 9.77 21.18
N ASP A 421 18.03 8.79 22.09
CA ASP A 421 17.02 8.69 23.14
C ASP A 421 17.35 9.52 24.38
N ASN A 422 18.62 9.95 24.48
CA ASN A 422 19.19 10.55 25.67
C ASN A 422 18.92 9.70 26.92
N LEU A 423 19.18 8.40 26.81
CA LEU A 423 18.88 7.40 27.83
C LEU A 423 20.02 6.39 27.89
N PHE A 424 20.30 5.89 29.09
CA PHE A 424 21.26 4.80 29.29
C PHE A 424 20.58 3.45 29.12
N TYR A 425 21.30 2.48 28.58
CA TYR A 425 20.85 1.11 28.39
C TYR A 425 21.84 0.14 29.00
N ILE A 426 21.35 -1.02 29.44
CA ILE A 426 22.12 -2.12 30.02
C ILE A 426 21.83 -3.43 29.29
N ARG A 427 22.85 -4.29 29.13
CA ARG A 427 22.69 -5.67 28.66
C ARG A 427 23.70 -6.60 29.34
N MET A 428 23.45 -7.91 29.30
CA MET A 428 24.45 -8.91 29.70
C MET A 428 25.53 -9.06 28.63
N GLN A 429 26.78 -9.24 29.06
CA GLN A 429 27.86 -9.64 28.15
C GLN A 429 27.66 -11.08 27.64
N GLU A 430 27.22 -11.98 28.53
CA GLU A 430 27.00 -13.39 28.22
C GLU A 430 25.87 -13.97 29.09
N GLY A 431 25.05 -14.85 28.50
CA GLY A 431 23.95 -15.52 29.19
C GLY A 431 22.74 -14.63 29.48
N SER A 432 21.91 -15.06 30.44
CA SER A 432 20.82 -14.26 30.98
C SER A 432 20.76 -14.32 32.51
N ALA A 433 20.40 -13.21 33.16
CA ALA A 433 20.31 -13.13 34.62
C ALA A 433 19.32 -12.06 35.09
N SER A 434 18.73 -12.30 36.27
CA SER A 434 17.96 -11.32 37.03
C SER A 434 18.85 -10.67 38.10
N PHE A 435 18.91 -9.34 38.17
CA PHE A 435 19.75 -8.60 39.12
C PHE A 435 19.21 -7.20 39.42
N GLU A 436 19.67 -6.61 40.54
CA GLU A 436 19.42 -5.21 40.89
C GLU A 436 20.59 -4.33 40.42
N LEU A 437 20.30 -3.28 39.64
CA LEU A 437 21.24 -2.20 39.33
C LEU A 437 21.08 -1.08 40.36
N GLN A 438 22.17 -0.73 41.05
CA GLN A 438 22.26 0.45 41.90
C GLN A 438 23.17 1.47 41.23
N PHE A 439 22.71 2.71 41.08
CA PHE A 439 23.46 3.75 40.39
C PHE A 439 23.27 5.13 41.00
N GLU A 440 24.28 6.00 40.91
CA GLU A 440 24.16 7.40 41.30
C GLU A 440 23.93 8.26 40.05
N LEU A 441 22.83 9.00 40.05
CA LEU A 441 22.40 9.83 38.94
C LEU A 441 22.68 11.31 39.24
N PHE A 442 23.48 11.95 38.41
CA PHE A 442 23.60 13.40 38.36
C PHE A 442 22.43 13.98 37.58
N HIS A 443 21.72 14.92 38.19
CA HIS A 443 20.59 15.61 37.59
C HIS A 443 20.85 17.13 37.54
N PRO A 444 20.93 17.73 36.34
CA PRO A 444 21.14 19.17 36.20
C PRO A 444 19.89 19.94 36.63
N THR A 445 20.06 21.02 37.40
CA THR A 445 18.94 21.78 37.99
C THR A 445 18.33 22.81 37.06
N GLN A 446 18.99 23.13 35.96
CA GLN A 446 18.50 24.11 35.00
C GLN A 446 17.67 23.40 33.91
N GLN A 447 16.34 23.47 34.03
CA GLN A 447 15.45 23.14 32.92
C GLN A 447 15.24 24.39 32.04
N PRO A 448 15.27 24.24 30.71
CA PRO A 448 15.02 25.35 29.80
C PRO A 448 13.53 25.77 29.87
N ASN A 449 13.26 27.07 29.77
CA ASN A 449 11.89 27.61 29.86
C ASN A 449 11.08 27.27 28.61
N LEU A 450 9.92 26.64 28.77
CA LEU A 450 9.03 26.32 27.66
C LEU A 450 8.59 27.60 26.91
N PRO A 451 8.63 27.62 25.56
CA PRO A 451 8.07 28.71 24.78
C PRO A 451 6.60 29.00 25.12
N VAL A 452 6.25 30.29 25.29
CA VAL A 452 4.90 30.75 25.67
C VAL A 452 3.81 30.23 24.71
N GLN A 453 4.15 30.07 23.43
CA GLN A 453 3.23 29.56 22.39
C GLN A 453 2.79 28.11 22.65
N LEU A 454 3.65 27.28 23.24
CA LEU A 454 3.34 25.89 23.58
C LEU A 454 2.51 25.81 24.88
N GLN A 455 2.67 26.76 25.79
CA GLN A 455 1.95 26.78 27.06
C GLN A 455 0.43 26.82 26.86
N THR A 456 -0.06 27.55 25.86
CA THR A 456 -1.49 27.60 25.52
C THR A 456 -2.02 26.23 25.09
N SER A 457 -1.25 25.51 24.26
CA SER A 457 -1.64 24.18 23.79
C SER A 457 -1.60 23.15 24.93
N ILE A 458 -0.57 23.18 25.77
CA ILE A 458 -0.49 22.34 26.97
C ILE A 458 -1.67 22.60 27.90
N ASN A 459 -2.00 23.88 28.15
CA ASN A 459 -3.11 24.25 29.01
C ASN A 459 -4.46 23.78 28.44
N PHE A 460 -4.62 23.75 27.11
CA PHE A 460 -5.80 23.17 26.46
C PHE A 460 -5.94 21.67 26.77
N PHE A 461 -4.89 20.87 26.59
CA PHE A 461 -4.94 19.42 26.88
C PHE A 461 -5.10 19.11 28.37
N ARG A 462 -4.58 19.98 29.26
CA ARG A 462 -4.76 19.85 30.72
C ARG A 462 -6.21 20.04 31.19
N GLN A 463 -7.07 20.63 30.35
CA GLN A 463 -8.49 20.84 30.67
C GLN A 463 -9.36 19.59 30.39
N PHE A 464 -8.78 18.52 29.84
CA PHE A 464 -9.55 17.34 29.44
C PHE A 464 -10.08 16.61 30.68
N LYS A 465 -11.34 16.14 30.61
CA LYS A 465 -12.09 15.54 31.73
C LYS A 465 -12.11 14.02 31.65
N SER A 466 -12.46 13.36 32.75
CA SER A 466 -12.72 11.91 32.79
C SER A 466 -14.07 11.61 32.15
N GLY A 467 -14.18 10.43 31.53
CA GLY A 467 -15.37 9.92 30.86
C GLY A 467 -15.03 9.00 29.69
N GLU A 468 -16.03 8.43 29.04
CA GLU A 468 -15.81 7.66 27.82
C GLU A 468 -15.27 8.55 26.71
N SER A 469 -14.08 8.21 26.19
CA SER A 469 -13.47 8.86 25.02
C SER A 469 -14.39 8.79 23.79
N GLY A 470 -15.37 7.87 23.80
CA GLY A 470 -16.29 7.64 22.70
C GLY A 470 -15.67 6.91 21.54
N VAL A 471 -14.41 6.53 21.68
CA VAL A 471 -13.70 5.82 20.64
C VAL A 471 -14.14 4.37 20.63
N ARG A 472 -14.47 3.86 19.44
CA ARG A 472 -14.92 2.49 19.21
C ARG A 472 -13.87 1.75 18.39
N ALA A 473 -13.80 0.43 18.57
CA ALA A 473 -12.82 -0.44 17.90
C ALA A 473 -12.71 -0.19 16.38
N ASN A 474 -13.82 0.13 15.72
CA ASN A 474 -13.89 0.24 14.26
C ASN A 474 -13.72 1.67 13.74
N MET A 475 -13.40 2.64 14.61
CA MET A 475 -13.16 4.03 14.18
C MET A 475 -11.80 4.15 13.48
N SER A 476 -11.76 4.97 12.43
CA SER A 476 -10.51 5.43 11.84
C SER A 476 -9.74 6.33 12.82
N LEU A 477 -8.42 6.45 12.61
CA LEU A 477 -7.56 7.30 13.43
C LEU A 477 -8.07 8.75 13.52
N THR A 478 -8.51 9.30 12.39
CA THR A 478 -9.03 10.67 12.30
C THR A 478 -10.31 10.81 13.12
N GLU A 479 -11.21 9.83 13.08
CA GLU A 479 -12.45 9.85 13.86
C GLU A 479 -12.19 9.72 15.36
N ALA A 480 -11.28 8.84 15.76
CA ALA A 480 -10.89 8.68 17.15
C ALA A 480 -10.18 9.93 17.72
N PHE A 481 -9.29 10.53 16.93
CA PHE A 481 -8.63 11.79 17.24
C PHE A 481 -9.65 12.94 17.40
N GLN A 482 -10.58 13.04 16.45
CA GLN A 482 -11.66 14.01 16.52
C GLN A 482 -12.54 13.78 17.75
N CYS A 483 -12.85 12.52 18.10
CA CYS A 483 -13.62 12.20 19.30
C CYS A 483 -12.92 12.69 20.57
N ILE A 484 -11.62 12.41 20.73
CA ILE A 484 -10.84 12.84 21.90
C ILE A 484 -10.78 14.37 22.00
N LEU A 485 -10.55 15.07 20.87
CA LEU A 485 -10.49 16.54 20.84
C LEU A 485 -11.85 17.22 21.05
N GLN A 486 -12.91 16.70 20.42
CA GLN A 486 -14.26 17.27 20.52
C GLN A 486 -14.85 17.07 21.91
N ARG A 487 -14.70 15.86 22.47
CA ARG A 487 -15.20 15.53 23.80
C ARG A 487 -14.31 16.12 24.89
N LYS A 488 -13.04 16.41 24.59
CA LYS A 488 -12.02 16.84 25.55
C LYS A 488 -11.91 15.81 26.69
N VAL A 489 -11.82 14.53 26.34
CA VAL A 489 -11.79 13.39 27.27
C VAL A 489 -10.71 12.39 26.84
N GLY A 490 -9.87 11.95 27.79
CA GLY A 490 -8.87 10.90 27.55
C GLY A 490 -7.76 10.82 28.61
N ALA A 491 -7.27 9.60 28.87
CA ALA A 491 -6.14 9.30 29.76
C ALA A 491 -4.83 9.98 29.30
N CYS A 492 -3.75 9.93 30.10
CA CYS A 492 -2.52 10.63 29.73
C CYS A 492 -1.90 10.08 28.44
N ARG A 493 -2.03 8.77 28.17
CA ARG A 493 -1.61 8.18 26.90
C ARG A 493 -2.34 8.80 25.69
N HIS A 494 -3.66 8.97 25.76
CA HIS A 494 -4.46 9.58 24.68
C HIS A 494 -4.04 11.03 24.46
N ARG A 495 -3.90 11.79 25.54
CA ARG A 495 -3.49 13.19 25.46
C ARG A 495 -2.09 13.34 24.86
N ALA A 496 -1.13 12.52 25.29
CA ALA A 496 0.24 12.56 24.79
C ALA A 496 0.31 12.23 23.30
N ILE A 497 -0.37 11.16 22.86
CA ILE A 497 -0.44 10.76 21.45
C ILE A 497 -1.14 11.85 20.61
N VAL A 498 -2.31 12.32 21.03
CA VAL A 498 -3.04 13.37 20.30
C VAL A 498 -2.24 14.68 20.24
N PHE A 499 -1.59 15.08 21.34
CA PHE A 499 -0.74 16.26 21.35
C PHE A 499 0.50 16.10 20.46
N PHE A 500 1.14 14.93 20.47
CA PHE A 500 2.24 14.58 19.57
C PHE A 500 1.82 14.71 18.11
N LEU A 501 0.68 14.12 17.72
CA LEU A 501 0.11 14.22 16.39
C LEU A 501 -0.26 15.67 16.02
N VAL A 502 -0.83 16.44 16.94
CA VAL A 502 -1.12 17.88 16.73
C VAL A 502 0.15 18.67 16.47
N LEU A 503 1.23 18.40 17.21
CA LEU A 503 2.49 19.12 17.03
C LEU A 503 3.16 18.78 15.70
N ILE A 504 3.11 17.52 15.27
CA ILE A 504 3.57 17.08 13.95
C ILE A 504 2.73 17.76 12.86
N HIS A 505 1.40 17.66 12.94
CA HIS A 505 0.49 18.20 11.94
C HIS A 505 0.59 19.73 11.80
N ARG A 506 0.87 20.44 12.91
CA ARG A 506 1.02 21.91 12.90
C ARG A 506 2.42 22.39 12.46
N GLY A 507 3.33 21.48 12.11
CA GLY A 507 4.70 21.85 11.76
C GLY A 507 5.39 22.59 12.91
N CYS A 508 5.37 22.01 14.12
CA CYS A 508 6.01 22.60 15.28
C CYS A 508 7.46 22.98 14.94
N PRO A 509 7.92 24.23 15.22
CA PRO A 509 9.26 24.71 14.84
C PRO A 509 10.40 24.08 15.65
N MET A 510 10.12 23.00 16.39
CA MET A 510 11.04 22.28 17.24
C MET A 510 11.58 21.08 16.46
N ASN A 511 12.90 20.95 16.38
CA ASN A 511 13.55 20.02 15.47
C ASN A 511 13.41 18.55 15.85
N ARG A 512 13.00 18.24 17.10
CA ARG A 512 12.76 16.87 17.56
C ARG A 512 11.59 16.83 18.51
N ILE A 513 10.74 15.83 18.35
CA ILE A 513 9.56 15.57 19.19
C ILE A 513 9.59 14.08 19.52
N ARG A 514 9.33 13.73 20.77
CA ARG A 514 9.22 12.33 21.19
C ARG A 514 8.19 12.15 22.28
N ILE A 515 7.62 10.96 22.35
CA ILE A 515 6.78 10.52 23.45
C ILE A 515 7.68 9.86 24.49
N VAL A 516 7.46 10.19 25.76
CA VAL A 516 8.05 9.51 26.90
C VAL A 516 6.94 8.81 27.65
N ALA A 517 7.14 7.54 27.93
CA ALA A 517 6.21 6.73 28.71
C ALA A 517 6.92 5.97 29.83
N ASN A 518 6.16 5.70 30.88
CA ASN A 518 6.43 4.70 31.89
C ASN A 518 5.10 3.99 32.22
N ASP A 519 5.13 3.10 33.23
CA ASP A 519 3.98 2.26 33.59
C ASP A 519 2.72 3.04 34.01
N ILE A 520 2.86 4.34 34.32
CA ILE A 520 1.79 5.14 34.95
C ILE A 520 1.58 6.51 34.32
N HIS A 521 2.41 6.93 33.37
CA HIS A 521 2.31 8.27 32.79
C HIS A 521 2.92 8.31 31.40
N MET A 522 2.33 9.16 30.55
CA MET A 522 2.83 9.45 29.21
C MET A 522 2.82 10.96 28.98
N TYR A 523 3.91 11.48 28.44
CA TYR A 523 4.07 12.91 28.11
C TYR A 523 4.93 13.09 26.86
N VAL A 524 5.02 14.33 26.37
CA VAL A 524 5.80 14.66 25.16
C VAL A 524 7.04 15.46 25.55
N GLU A 525 8.18 15.17 24.92
CA GLU A 525 9.38 16.00 24.99
C GLU A 525 9.65 16.66 23.63
N LEU A 526 10.10 17.92 23.65
CA LEU A 526 10.42 18.72 22.47
C LEU A 526 11.86 19.20 22.56
N ALA A 527 12.62 19.23 21.46
CA ALA A 527 13.95 19.81 21.43
C ALA A 527 13.98 21.10 20.59
N ASN A 528 14.57 22.17 21.13
CA ASN A 528 14.83 23.37 20.31
C ASN A 528 16.04 23.16 19.39
N ASN A 529 16.34 24.17 18.59
CA ASN A 529 17.49 24.19 17.68
C ASN A 529 18.85 24.01 18.39
N ASN A 530 18.91 24.31 19.70
CA ASN A 530 20.10 24.16 20.52
C ASN A 530 20.20 22.77 21.19
N ARG A 531 19.32 21.82 20.84
CA ARG A 531 19.18 20.50 21.48
C ARG A 531 18.83 20.55 22.96
N GLU A 532 18.23 21.64 23.43
CA GLU A 532 17.66 21.71 24.77
C GLU A 532 16.26 21.08 24.74
N TRP A 533 16.03 20.13 25.64
CA TRP A 533 14.78 19.38 25.71
C TRP A 533 13.80 19.98 26.72
N PHE A 534 12.53 20.08 26.33
CA PHE A 534 11.42 20.59 27.11
C PHE A 534 10.43 19.47 27.37
N ARG A 535 10.02 19.30 28.64
CA ARG A 535 8.93 18.39 29.01
C ARG A 535 7.59 19.09 28.88
N CYS A 536 6.69 18.48 28.12
CA CYS A 536 5.30 18.88 27.94
C CYS A 536 4.38 17.90 28.65
N ASP A 537 4.20 18.10 29.96
CA ASP A 537 3.27 17.29 30.76
C ASP A 537 1.83 17.78 30.59
N LEU A 538 0.97 16.93 30.04
CA LEU A 538 -0.43 17.23 29.72
C LEU A 538 -1.41 16.86 30.84
N GLY A 539 -0.88 16.38 31.97
CA GLY A 539 -1.62 15.87 33.11
C GLY A 539 -2.07 14.41 32.94
N GLY A 540 -2.49 13.83 34.06
CA GLY A 540 -3.11 12.49 34.19
C GLY A 540 -4.44 12.59 34.95
N PHE A 541 -5.06 11.47 35.29
CA PHE A 541 -6.22 11.42 36.20
C PHE A 541 -5.80 10.97 37.60
N PRO A 542 -6.43 11.49 38.68
CA PRO A 542 -6.12 11.06 40.04
C PRO A 542 -6.32 9.55 40.22
N THR A 543 -5.31 8.79 40.62
CA THR A 543 -5.49 7.42 41.15
C THR A 543 -4.87 7.25 42.53
N VAL A 544 -5.28 6.19 43.22
CA VAL A 544 -4.62 5.75 44.45
C VAL A 544 -3.33 5.02 44.07
N MET A 545 -2.18 5.51 44.52
CA MET A 545 -0.90 4.91 44.22
C MET A 545 -0.33 4.19 45.43
N ASN A 546 0.09 2.95 45.24
CA ASN A 546 0.93 2.23 46.19
C ASN A 546 2.38 2.34 45.70
N ILE A 547 3.18 3.18 46.34
CA ILE A 547 4.60 3.27 46.00
C ILE A 547 5.31 2.05 46.58
N VAL A 548 5.74 1.14 45.70
CA VAL A 548 6.51 -0.04 46.04
C VAL A 548 7.99 0.30 45.84
N VAL A 549 8.77 0.25 46.93
CA VAL A 549 10.23 0.27 46.81
C VAL A 549 10.66 -1.12 46.32
N PRO A 550 11.45 -1.24 45.23
CA PRO A 550 11.84 -2.53 44.69
C PRO A 550 12.47 -3.40 45.79
N LYS A 551 11.80 -4.51 46.11
CA LYS A 551 12.32 -5.52 47.05
C LYS A 551 13.38 -6.30 46.31
N ARG A 552 14.58 -6.38 46.90
CA ARG A 552 15.72 -7.14 46.37
C ARG A 552 15.25 -8.51 45.85
N PRO A 553 15.70 -8.98 44.67
CA PRO A 553 15.44 -10.35 44.25
C PRO A 553 15.91 -11.29 45.37
N LEU A 554 14.95 -12.01 45.97
CA LEU A 554 15.22 -12.86 47.13
C LEU A 554 16.21 -13.95 46.72
N SER A 555 17.47 -13.81 47.13
CA SER A 555 18.27 -14.99 47.43
C SER A 555 17.58 -15.74 48.57
N PRO A 556 17.59 -17.09 48.59
CA PRO A 556 16.85 -17.84 49.58
C PRO A 556 17.31 -17.48 51.02
N ALA A 557 16.33 -16.99 51.79
CA ALA A 557 16.24 -16.84 53.25
C ALA A 557 17.11 -15.79 53.98
N ASN A 558 16.45 -14.80 54.63
CA ASN A 558 16.19 -14.81 56.09
C ASN A 558 15.43 -13.55 56.55
N ASP A 559 14.48 -13.78 57.46
CA ASP A 559 13.66 -12.80 58.21
C ASP A 559 14.50 -11.89 59.12
N ASP A 560 14.04 -10.63 59.34
CA ASP A 560 13.71 -10.08 60.68
C ASP A 560 13.37 -8.57 60.66
N SER A 561 12.22 -8.23 61.28
CA SER A 561 11.87 -7.07 62.16
C SER A 561 12.39 -5.63 61.87
N SER A 562 11.74 -4.51 62.16
CA SER A 562 10.47 -4.13 62.81
C SER A 562 10.31 -2.58 62.76
N ASP A 563 9.09 -2.14 63.03
CA ASP A 563 8.67 -0.91 63.72
C ASP A 563 8.46 0.46 63.04
N SER A 564 7.39 1.06 63.57
CA SER A 564 6.50 2.15 63.21
C SER A 564 6.94 3.56 63.63
N GLU A 565 6.33 4.62 63.07
CA GLU A 565 5.48 5.56 63.84
C GLU A 565 4.85 6.69 62.98
N SER A 566 3.63 7.06 63.37
CA SER A 566 2.73 8.06 62.77
C SER A 566 2.93 9.48 63.33
N MET A 567 2.61 10.52 62.56
CA MET A 567 2.07 11.79 63.09
C MET A 567 1.16 12.52 62.09
N THR A 568 0.08 13.09 62.60
CA THR A 568 -0.98 13.90 61.93
C THR A 568 -1.07 15.29 62.63
N PRO A 569 -1.94 16.25 62.21
CA PRO A 569 -1.86 17.12 61.04
C PRO A 569 -2.19 18.61 61.40
N SER A 570 -2.49 19.46 60.39
CA SER A 570 -3.42 20.64 60.37
C SER A 570 -2.76 22.00 60.01
N PRO A 571 -3.52 23.05 59.63
CA PRO A 571 -4.54 23.18 58.56
C PRO A 571 -4.37 24.50 57.73
N ILE A 572 -5.37 24.84 56.87
CA ILE A 572 -5.71 26.20 56.30
C ILE A 572 -5.14 26.46 54.87
N GLN A 573 -5.84 26.98 53.83
CA GLN A 573 -7.09 27.74 53.67
C GLN A 573 -7.68 27.56 52.24
N ALA A 574 -9.00 27.75 52.13
CA ALA A 574 -9.76 27.80 50.88
C ALA A 574 -9.66 29.17 50.17
N TYR A 575 -9.76 29.18 48.83
CA TYR A 575 -10.33 30.27 48.05
C TYR A 575 -11.12 29.72 46.86
N THR A 576 -12.36 30.20 46.74
CA THR A 576 -13.34 29.95 45.67
C THR A 576 -13.27 31.08 44.60
N PRO A 577 -14.16 31.15 43.59
CA PRO A 577 -13.88 30.81 42.19
C PRO A 577 -13.86 32.06 41.29
N MET A 578 -13.17 32.00 40.14
CA MET A 578 -13.33 33.00 39.08
C MET A 578 -13.43 32.30 37.73
N GLU A 579 -14.60 31.74 37.47
CA GLU A 579 -15.09 31.44 36.12
C GLU A 579 -15.75 32.69 35.55
N HIS A 580 -15.29 33.14 34.39
CA HIS A 580 -16.06 33.50 33.20
C HIS A 580 -15.19 34.35 32.25
N ALA A 581 -15.28 34.04 30.96
CA ALA A 581 -14.73 34.77 29.79
C ALA A 581 -13.41 34.29 29.14
N ILE A 582 -13.21 32.97 28.93
CA ILE A 582 -12.19 32.48 27.95
C ILE A 582 -12.71 31.33 27.05
N SER A 583 -13.98 30.93 27.12
CA SER A 583 -14.50 29.81 26.29
C SER A 583 -14.75 30.20 24.82
N ASP A 584 -15.05 31.46 24.53
CA ASP A 584 -15.65 31.82 23.23
C ASP A 584 -14.63 32.07 22.10
N ALA A 585 -13.32 32.13 22.41
CA ALA A 585 -12.27 32.34 21.41
C ALA A 585 -11.64 31.02 20.91
N PHE A 586 -11.93 29.89 21.56
CA PHE A 586 -11.33 28.60 21.23
C PHE A 586 -12.20 27.77 20.29
N ASP A 587 -13.54 27.81 20.46
CA ASP A 587 -14.46 27.01 19.65
C ASP A 587 -14.61 27.55 18.21
N ALA A 588 -14.41 28.86 18.00
CA ALA A 588 -14.44 29.46 16.66
C ALA A 588 -13.23 29.06 15.78
N ARG A 589 -12.12 28.59 16.37
CA ARG A 589 -10.88 28.26 15.66
C ARG A 589 -10.66 26.76 15.48
N LEU A 590 -11.36 25.92 16.26
CA LEU A 590 -11.41 24.46 16.08
C LEU A 590 -12.53 24.03 15.10
N MET A 591 -13.61 24.81 15.02
CA MET A 591 -14.66 24.62 14.00
C MET A 591 -14.26 25.14 12.62
N SER A 592 -13.18 25.94 12.52
CA SER A 592 -12.66 26.43 11.22
C SER A 592 -11.68 25.47 10.55
N THR A 593 -11.32 24.34 11.16
CA THR A 593 -10.40 23.35 10.54
C THR A 593 -11.12 22.20 9.83
N ASN A 594 -12.46 22.20 9.81
CA ASN A 594 -13.24 21.30 8.94
C ASN A 594 -13.93 22.01 7.76
N GLN A 595 -13.56 23.26 7.43
CA GLN A 595 -13.84 23.81 6.10
C GLN A 595 -12.71 24.73 5.60
N GLY A 596 -12.01 24.22 4.60
CA GLY A 596 -11.35 25.01 3.57
C GLY A 596 -9.93 24.49 3.27
N ILE A 597 -9.65 23.86 2.13
CA ILE A 597 -9.65 24.57 0.84
C ILE A 597 -10.06 26.02 1.07
N THR A 598 -9.17 26.86 1.61
CA THR A 598 -9.32 28.28 1.36
C THR A 598 -9.21 28.39 -0.16
N GLN A 599 -10.35 28.38 -0.85
CA GLN A 599 -10.46 29.08 -2.11
C GLN A 599 -10.25 30.55 -1.75
N GLU A 600 -8.99 30.92 -1.53
CA GLU A 600 -8.57 32.26 -1.88
C GLU A 600 -9.05 32.44 -3.31
N VAL A 601 -9.97 33.39 -3.50
CA VAL A 601 -10.52 33.67 -4.80
C VAL A 601 -9.42 34.39 -5.56
N TYR A 602 -8.49 33.62 -6.12
CA TYR A 602 -7.49 34.17 -7.02
C TYR A 602 -8.23 34.63 -8.28
N GLY A 603 -7.99 35.89 -8.69
CA GLY A 603 -8.61 36.42 -9.90
C GLY A 603 -7.98 35.87 -11.19
N THR A 604 -6.77 35.30 -11.12
CA THR A 604 -6.04 34.75 -12.27
C THR A 604 -5.16 33.57 -11.85
N LEU A 605 -4.87 32.67 -12.80
CA LEU A 605 -3.91 31.58 -12.62
C LEU A 605 -2.50 32.09 -12.28
N GLY A 606 -2.09 33.21 -12.88
CA GLY A 606 -0.79 33.82 -12.61
C GLY A 606 -0.64 34.26 -11.15
N ALA A 607 -1.70 34.80 -10.55
CA ALA A 607 -1.70 35.16 -9.12
C ALA A 607 -1.59 33.92 -8.22
N TYR A 608 -2.28 32.83 -8.58
CA TYR A 608 -2.17 31.56 -7.86
C TYR A 608 -0.76 30.97 -7.92
N ILE A 609 -0.16 30.91 -9.11
CA ILE A 609 1.20 30.38 -9.30
C ILE A 609 2.23 31.25 -8.56
N ALA A 610 2.08 32.57 -8.59
CA ALA A 610 2.95 33.47 -7.84
C ALA A 610 2.89 33.18 -6.33
N ASP A 611 1.71 32.86 -5.79
CA ASP A 611 1.56 32.49 -4.38
C ASP A 611 2.18 31.12 -4.07
N VAL A 612 2.03 30.14 -4.96
CA VAL A 612 2.72 28.83 -4.86
C VAL A 612 4.24 29.02 -4.76
N PHE A 613 4.80 30.00 -5.49
CA PHE A 613 6.23 30.32 -5.46
C PHE A 613 6.66 31.14 -4.23
N ALA A 614 5.78 31.99 -3.72
CA ALA A 614 6.03 32.87 -2.57
C ALA A 614 5.90 32.14 -1.22
N SER A 615 5.23 31.00 -1.21
CA SER A 615 5.08 30.14 -0.03
C SER A 615 6.43 29.75 0.57
N LEU A 616 6.54 29.84 1.90
CA LEU A 616 7.72 29.41 2.66
C LEU A 616 7.89 27.87 2.67
N SER A 617 6.85 27.16 2.26
CA SER A 617 6.80 25.70 2.24
C SER A 617 7.54 25.12 1.02
N LEU A 618 8.62 24.39 1.30
CA LEU A 618 9.47 23.74 0.28
C LEU A 618 8.92 22.40 -0.26
N LYS A 619 7.88 21.85 0.36
CA LYS A 619 7.15 20.65 -0.08
C LYS A 619 5.67 20.98 -0.19
N GLN A 620 5.11 20.98 -1.39
CA GLN A 620 3.72 21.35 -1.64
C GLN A 620 3.00 20.26 -2.43
N ARG A 621 1.78 19.92 -2.02
CA ARG A 621 0.85 19.06 -2.76
C ARG A 621 -0.21 19.94 -3.42
N LEU A 622 -0.40 19.76 -4.72
CA LEU A 622 -1.40 20.46 -5.50
C LEU A 622 -2.40 19.45 -6.08
N ASP A 623 -3.66 19.66 -5.71
CA ASP A 623 -4.78 18.80 -6.04
C ASP A 623 -5.54 19.42 -7.22
N LEU A 624 -5.47 18.77 -8.38
CA LEU A 624 -6.12 19.21 -9.61
C LEU A 624 -6.45 18.03 -10.52
N LYS A 625 -7.53 18.13 -11.29
CA LYS A 625 -7.93 17.07 -12.22
C LYS A 625 -6.84 16.76 -13.24
N GLN A 626 -6.63 15.48 -13.55
CA GLN A 626 -5.55 15.03 -14.44
C GLN A 626 -5.53 15.77 -15.81
N ASP A 627 -6.69 16.05 -16.39
CA ASP A 627 -6.84 16.79 -17.66
C ASP A 627 -6.34 18.25 -17.59
N LEU A 628 -6.17 18.80 -16.40
CA LEU A 628 -5.65 20.14 -16.15
C LEU A 628 -4.15 20.16 -15.81
N HIS A 629 -3.52 19.00 -15.59
CA HIS A 629 -2.11 18.91 -15.16
C HIS A 629 -1.18 19.62 -16.15
N PHE A 630 -1.33 19.36 -17.44
CA PHE A 630 -0.44 19.93 -18.46
C PHE A 630 -0.57 21.44 -18.58
N SER A 631 -1.80 21.97 -18.61
CA SER A 631 -2.03 23.42 -18.61
C SER A 631 -1.38 24.10 -17.41
N PHE A 632 -1.48 23.46 -16.25
CA PHE A 632 -0.90 23.95 -15.02
C PHE A 632 0.64 23.91 -15.07
N ILE A 633 1.22 22.78 -15.45
CA ILE A 633 2.68 22.59 -15.54
C ILE A 633 3.29 23.58 -16.52
N THR A 634 2.69 23.80 -17.69
CA THR A 634 3.17 24.78 -18.67
C THR A 634 3.17 26.18 -18.09
N SER A 635 2.07 26.59 -17.45
CA SER A 635 1.98 27.91 -16.80
C SER A 635 3.01 28.06 -15.67
N LEU A 636 3.28 26.97 -14.94
CA LEU A 636 4.24 26.96 -13.84
C LEU A 636 5.69 27.00 -14.35
N LYS A 637 5.98 26.32 -15.45
CA LYS A 637 7.27 26.37 -16.17
C LYS A 637 7.53 27.78 -16.72
N ASP A 638 6.53 28.43 -17.32
CA ASP A 638 6.65 29.79 -17.83
C ASP A 638 6.94 30.78 -16.71
N HIS A 639 6.24 30.65 -15.57
CA HIS A 639 6.51 31.47 -14.40
C HIS A 639 7.91 31.19 -13.81
N ALA A 640 8.33 29.92 -13.75
CA ALA A 640 9.68 29.55 -13.33
C ALA A 640 10.76 30.19 -14.21
N ALA A 641 10.56 30.17 -15.53
CA ALA A 641 11.46 30.81 -16.49
C ALA A 641 11.53 32.33 -16.28
N GLN A 642 10.39 32.99 -16.05
CA GLN A 642 10.33 34.44 -15.71
C GLN A 642 11.05 34.75 -14.39
N ALA A 643 10.93 33.86 -13.41
CA ALA A 643 11.60 33.96 -12.11
C ALA A 643 13.06 33.49 -12.13
N GLN A 644 13.60 33.09 -13.30
CA GLN A 644 14.95 32.52 -13.46
C GLN A 644 15.23 31.33 -12.54
N ARG A 645 14.21 30.51 -12.26
CA ARG A 645 14.34 29.28 -11.47
C ARG A 645 14.37 28.08 -12.41
N PRO A 646 15.43 27.23 -12.34
CA PRO A 646 15.45 25.98 -13.08
C PRO A 646 14.25 25.10 -12.74
N PHE A 647 13.68 24.44 -13.74
CA PHE A 647 12.46 23.66 -13.62
C PHE A 647 12.69 22.24 -14.15
N PHE A 648 12.30 21.23 -13.38
CA PHE A 648 12.36 19.83 -13.78
C PHE A 648 11.04 19.14 -13.46
N TYR A 649 10.51 18.39 -14.44
CA TYR A 649 9.25 17.68 -14.33
C TYR A 649 9.45 16.17 -14.43
N VAL A 650 8.87 15.44 -13.48
CA VAL A 650 8.87 13.99 -13.37
C VAL A 650 7.45 13.52 -13.62
N HIS A 651 7.23 12.81 -14.73
CA HIS A 651 5.93 12.25 -15.06
C HIS A 651 5.78 10.80 -14.63
N GLU A 652 6.86 10.03 -14.63
CA GLU A 652 6.85 8.58 -14.37
C GLU A 652 7.86 8.31 -13.24
N PRO A 653 7.62 7.30 -12.38
CA PRO A 653 8.50 6.97 -11.25
C PRO A 653 9.92 6.62 -11.70
N ASP A 654 10.06 6.00 -12.87
CA ASP A 654 11.35 5.62 -13.45
C ASP A 654 12.29 6.81 -13.74
N ALA A 655 11.76 8.02 -13.86
CA ALA A 655 12.55 9.23 -14.05
C ALA A 655 13.23 9.72 -12.75
N LEU A 656 12.86 9.15 -11.59
CA LEU A 656 13.49 9.41 -10.29
C LEU A 656 14.79 8.62 -10.06
N ILE A 657 15.07 7.63 -10.90
CA ILE A 657 16.24 6.75 -10.79
C ILE A 657 17.49 7.46 -11.33
N THR A 658 18.43 7.78 -10.45
CA THR A 658 19.70 8.45 -10.79
C THR A 658 20.89 7.50 -10.85
N SER A 659 20.79 6.30 -10.29
CA SER A 659 21.83 5.26 -10.30
C SER A 659 21.95 4.52 -11.63
N ARG A 660 20.96 4.66 -12.52
CA ARG A 660 20.93 4.00 -13.84
C ARG A 660 22.17 4.39 -14.66
N PRO A 661 22.78 3.44 -15.39
CA PRO A 661 23.81 3.77 -16.37
C PRO A 661 23.28 4.78 -17.39
N PHE A 662 24.07 5.79 -17.69
CA PHE A 662 23.70 6.89 -18.59
C PHE A 662 24.77 7.09 -19.66
N ILE A 663 24.42 7.85 -20.71
CA ILE A 663 25.32 8.13 -21.83
C ILE A 663 25.78 9.58 -21.72
N VAL A 664 27.09 9.78 -21.59
CA VAL A 664 27.70 11.11 -21.66
C VAL A 664 28.00 11.44 -23.12
N HIS A 665 27.49 12.59 -23.59
CA HIS A 665 27.80 13.09 -24.92
C HIS A 665 29.19 13.71 -24.96
N ASN A 666 30.01 13.25 -25.90
CA ASN A 666 31.22 13.93 -26.30
C ASN A 666 30.94 14.76 -27.56
N PRO A 667 30.84 16.10 -27.45
CA PRO A 667 30.47 16.95 -28.58
C PRO A 667 31.57 17.04 -29.65
N ILE A 668 32.84 16.72 -29.33
CA ILE A 668 33.97 16.86 -30.26
C ILE A 668 33.87 15.85 -31.40
N ASN A 669 33.47 14.62 -31.08
CA ASN A 669 33.37 13.51 -32.05
C ASN A 669 31.92 13.02 -32.24
N ASN A 670 30.96 13.68 -31.57
CA ASN A 670 29.55 13.34 -31.58
C ASN A 670 29.25 11.88 -31.15
N THR A 671 30.02 11.37 -30.19
CA THR A 671 29.88 10.01 -29.66
C THR A 671 29.37 9.99 -28.22
N GLY A 672 28.78 8.87 -27.84
CA GLY A 672 28.26 8.61 -26.50
C GLY A 672 29.15 7.62 -25.77
N GLN A 673 29.53 7.94 -24.54
CA GLN A 673 30.20 7.00 -23.64
C GLN A 673 29.26 6.59 -22.52
N ARG A 674 29.00 5.28 -22.41
CA ARG A 674 28.24 4.73 -21.27
C ARG A 674 29.05 4.91 -19.98
N LYS A 675 28.45 5.51 -18.97
CA LYS A 675 28.97 5.60 -17.60
C LYS A 675 28.01 4.91 -16.64
N ASN A 676 28.57 4.33 -15.59
CA ASN A 676 27.76 3.87 -14.45
C ASN A 676 27.27 5.09 -13.67
N GLY A 677 26.11 4.98 -13.04
CA GLY A 677 25.58 6.04 -12.20
C GLY A 677 26.40 6.24 -10.91
N PRO A 678 26.05 7.27 -10.11
CA PRO A 678 24.91 8.15 -10.32
C PRO A 678 25.13 9.17 -11.46
N GLY A 679 24.06 9.54 -12.16
CA GLY A 679 24.08 10.54 -13.25
C GLY A 679 22.76 10.65 -14.02
N GLY A 680 22.79 11.36 -15.14
CA GLY A 680 21.63 11.61 -15.99
C GLY A 680 20.89 12.91 -15.65
N PRO A 681 19.80 13.25 -16.39
CA PRO A 681 19.20 14.57 -16.37
C PRO A 681 18.71 15.04 -14.99
N LEU A 682 18.08 14.16 -14.22
CA LEU A 682 17.62 14.50 -12.87
C LEU A 682 18.81 14.69 -11.92
N HIS A 683 19.79 13.80 -11.94
CA HIS A 683 21.00 13.96 -11.12
C HIS A 683 21.70 15.28 -11.42
N ASP A 684 21.90 15.59 -12.70
CA ASP A 684 22.54 16.84 -13.13
C ASP A 684 21.71 18.04 -12.66
N PHE A 685 20.38 17.98 -12.77
CA PHE A 685 19.49 19.02 -12.24
C PHE A 685 19.64 19.20 -10.72
N LEU A 686 19.56 18.12 -9.94
CA LEU A 686 19.67 18.16 -8.48
C LEU A 686 21.02 18.72 -8.01
N THR A 687 22.11 18.38 -8.70
CA THR A 687 23.46 18.84 -8.36
C THR A 687 23.76 20.28 -8.78
N THR A 688 23.18 20.74 -9.89
CA THR A 688 23.50 22.07 -10.46
C THR A 688 22.49 23.16 -10.12
N SER A 689 21.28 22.80 -9.68
CA SER A 689 20.17 23.73 -9.48
C SER A 689 19.64 23.71 -8.04
N PRO A 690 20.40 24.21 -7.04
CA PRO A 690 20.03 24.13 -5.63
C PRO A 690 18.72 24.84 -5.26
N LYS A 691 18.32 25.85 -6.05
CA LYS A 691 17.07 26.61 -5.89
C LYS A 691 16.03 26.29 -6.98
N GLY A 692 16.21 25.16 -7.64
CA GLY A 692 15.30 24.69 -8.68
C GLY A 692 13.90 24.37 -8.17
N ILE A 693 13.05 23.97 -9.10
CA ILE A 693 11.70 23.50 -8.83
C ILE A 693 11.60 22.10 -9.43
N LEU A 694 11.32 21.12 -8.56
CA LEU A 694 11.08 19.74 -8.93
C LEU A 694 9.58 19.49 -8.84
N VAL A 695 8.94 19.20 -9.96
CA VAL A 695 7.52 18.86 -10.02
C VAL A 695 7.37 17.38 -10.31
N VAL A 696 6.65 16.66 -9.46
CA VAL A 696 6.42 15.22 -9.57
C VAL A 696 4.93 14.98 -9.76
N ASN A 697 4.57 14.31 -10.84
CA ASN A 697 3.21 13.84 -11.04
C ASN A 697 3.02 12.49 -10.35
N TYR A 698 2.38 12.48 -9.19
CA TYR A 698 2.14 11.24 -8.44
C TYR A 698 0.93 10.44 -8.96
N THR A 699 0.18 10.97 -9.93
CA THR A 699 -1.00 10.26 -10.49
C THR A 699 -0.66 9.01 -11.30
N THR A 700 0.61 8.85 -11.69
CA THR A 700 1.14 7.71 -12.44
C THR A 700 1.90 6.73 -11.56
N PHE A 701 2.02 7.00 -10.26
CA PHE A 701 2.77 6.18 -9.32
C PHE A 701 1.86 5.12 -8.74
N THR A 702 2.38 3.90 -8.64
CA THR A 702 1.74 2.83 -7.85
C THR A 702 2.10 2.99 -6.36
N GLU A 703 1.46 2.21 -5.49
CA GLU A 703 1.82 2.19 -4.06
C GLU A 703 3.28 1.77 -3.84
N GLU A 704 3.75 0.79 -4.62
CA GLU A 704 5.13 0.32 -4.58
C GLU A 704 6.09 1.44 -5.01
N ASP A 705 5.75 2.20 -6.05
CA ASP A 705 6.54 3.37 -6.46
C ASP A 705 6.57 4.42 -5.37
N PHE A 706 5.44 4.69 -4.71
CA PHE A 706 5.38 5.66 -3.63
C PHE A 706 6.24 5.22 -2.44
N ALA A 707 6.12 3.96 -2.01
CA ALA A 707 6.95 3.38 -0.96
C ALA A 707 8.44 3.43 -1.31
N ARG A 708 8.79 3.14 -2.58
CA ARG A 708 10.16 3.21 -3.09
C ARG A 708 10.71 4.64 -3.07
N TRP A 709 9.88 5.63 -3.36
CA TRP A 709 10.27 7.03 -3.49
C TRP A 709 9.90 7.90 -2.28
N HIS A 710 9.49 7.31 -1.15
CA HIS A 710 9.16 8.03 0.08
C HIS A 710 10.31 8.94 0.56
N GLY A 711 11.55 8.53 0.31
CA GLY A 711 12.75 9.30 0.64
C GLY A 711 12.81 10.68 -0.05
N LEU A 712 12.06 10.88 -1.14
CA LEU A 712 11.96 12.18 -1.81
C LEU A 712 11.19 13.21 -0.97
N LEU A 713 10.26 12.72 -0.13
CA LEU A 713 9.40 13.52 0.72
C LEU A 713 9.87 13.55 2.20
N ALA A 714 10.83 12.71 2.59
CA ALA A 714 11.44 12.71 3.91
C ALA A 714 12.12 14.04 4.27
N GLU A 715 12.51 14.25 5.53
CA GLU A 715 13.27 15.44 5.94
C GLU A 715 14.62 15.51 5.22
N CYS A 716 15.35 14.39 5.19
CA CYS A 716 16.55 14.24 4.39
C CYS A 716 16.17 13.79 2.96
N ARG A 717 15.71 14.76 2.16
CA ARG A 717 15.18 14.50 0.81
C ARG A 717 16.24 13.89 -0.10
N LYS A 718 15.95 12.70 -0.62
CA LYS A 718 16.83 11.98 -1.55
C LYS A 718 16.02 11.16 -2.56
N THR A 719 16.57 10.99 -3.75
CA THR A 719 16.06 10.08 -4.76
C THR A 719 17.18 9.19 -5.25
N ASP A 720 17.01 7.87 -5.11
CA ASP A 720 17.95 6.85 -5.57
C ASP A 720 19.41 7.12 -5.11
N GLY A 721 19.55 7.51 -3.84
CA GLY A 721 20.85 7.86 -3.23
C GLY A 721 21.39 9.26 -3.58
N THR A 722 20.73 10.03 -4.45
CA THR A 722 21.08 11.43 -4.75
C THR A 722 20.28 12.39 -3.87
N TYR A 723 20.97 13.27 -3.14
CA TYR A 723 20.31 14.27 -2.29
C TYR A 723 19.58 15.34 -3.12
N VAL A 724 18.39 15.71 -2.66
CA VAL A 724 17.66 16.87 -3.15
C VAL A 724 18.10 18.10 -2.36
N PRO A 725 18.54 19.19 -3.00
CA PRO A 725 19.01 20.38 -2.32
C PRO A 725 18.00 20.95 -1.32
N GLU A 726 18.47 21.44 -0.15
CA GLU A 726 17.62 21.97 0.93
C GLU A 726 16.73 23.14 0.49
N ASP A 727 17.18 24.01 -0.40
CA ASP A 727 16.40 25.16 -0.88
C ASP A 727 15.48 24.85 -2.09
N MET A 728 15.47 23.61 -2.58
CA MET A 728 14.67 23.24 -3.74
C MET A 728 13.18 23.17 -3.38
N LEU A 729 12.33 23.75 -4.23
CA LEU A 729 10.88 23.64 -4.11
C LEU A 729 10.40 22.34 -4.77
N LEU A 730 9.78 21.47 -4.00
CA LEU A 730 9.18 20.22 -4.45
C LEU A 730 7.66 20.38 -4.53
N ILE A 731 7.08 20.08 -5.69
CA ILE A 731 5.64 20.13 -5.93
C ILE A 731 5.16 18.75 -6.36
N GLY A 732 4.28 18.14 -5.58
CA GLY A 732 3.56 16.92 -5.95
C GLY A 732 2.20 17.25 -6.56
N LEU A 733 1.91 16.70 -7.75
CA LEU A 733 0.59 16.82 -8.39
C LEU A 733 -0.21 15.55 -8.14
N PHE A 734 -1.45 15.71 -7.68
CA PHE A 734 -2.41 14.63 -7.43
C PHE A 734 -3.70 14.90 -8.18
N ASP A 735 -4.37 13.84 -8.61
CA ASP A 735 -5.66 13.91 -9.29
C ASP A 735 -6.78 13.88 -8.24
N THR A 736 -7.66 14.88 -8.29
CA THR A 736 -8.82 14.97 -7.40
C THR A 736 -9.97 14.05 -7.79
N ALA A 737 -9.96 13.52 -9.02
CA ALA A 737 -11.04 12.70 -9.56
C ALA A 737 -10.73 11.19 -9.56
N ALA A 738 -9.45 10.82 -9.54
CA ALA A 738 -9.05 9.43 -9.48
C ALA A 738 -9.14 8.92 -8.04
N GLN A 739 -9.76 7.76 -7.84
CA GLN A 739 -9.43 6.89 -6.71
C GLN A 739 -8.01 6.36 -6.97
N VAL A 740 -7.01 7.22 -6.75
CA VAL A 740 -5.61 6.86 -6.96
C VAL A 740 -5.21 5.85 -5.90
N ASN A 741 -4.52 4.80 -6.31
CA ASN A 741 -3.81 3.92 -5.41
C ASN A 741 -2.32 4.28 -5.47
N PRO A 742 -1.70 4.79 -4.39
CA PRO A 742 -2.23 4.82 -3.03
C PRO A 742 -3.09 6.07 -2.73
N ASP A 743 -3.93 6.01 -1.69
CA ASP A 743 -4.82 7.13 -1.31
C ASP A 743 -3.96 8.37 -1.04
N PRO A 744 -4.19 9.50 -1.76
CA PRO A 744 -3.49 10.74 -1.52
C PRO A 744 -3.48 11.17 -0.03
N ASN A 745 -4.52 10.79 0.73
CA ASN A 745 -4.68 11.10 2.15
C ASN A 745 -3.61 10.43 3.04
N ASP A 746 -3.13 9.25 2.66
CA ASP A 746 -2.14 8.49 3.44
C ASP A 746 -0.79 9.22 3.54
N PHE A 747 -0.52 10.16 2.62
CA PHE A 747 0.75 10.86 2.51
C PHE A 747 0.64 12.37 2.72
N GLU A 748 -0.51 12.86 3.18
CA GLU A 748 -0.74 14.29 3.45
C GLU A 748 0.30 14.86 4.42
N HIS A 749 0.65 14.07 5.43
CA HIS A 749 1.62 14.43 6.46
C HIS A 749 3.05 14.65 5.92
N LEU A 750 3.38 14.15 4.73
CA LEU A 750 4.71 14.29 4.12
C LEU A 750 4.90 15.64 3.42
N PHE A 751 3.80 16.33 3.08
CA PHE A 751 3.82 17.66 2.46
C PHE A 751 3.63 18.75 3.51
N HIS A 752 4.36 19.86 3.38
CA HIS A 752 4.20 21.00 4.29
C HIS A 752 2.94 21.80 4.01
N THR A 753 2.38 21.69 2.81
CA THR A 753 1.22 22.46 2.38
C THR A 753 0.45 21.70 1.31
N ILE A 754 -0.87 21.60 1.49
CA ILE A 754 -1.80 20.96 0.54
C ILE A 754 -2.73 22.05 0.01
N ARG A 755 -2.89 22.14 -1.31
CA ARG A 755 -3.74 23.15 -1.95
C ARG A 755 -4.56 22.52 -3.06
N ALA A 756 -5.87 22.76 -3.03
CA ALA A 756 -6.69 22.52 -4.21
C ALA A 756 -6.50 23.68 -5.20
N VAL A 757 -6.33 23.34 -6.47
CA VAL A 757 -6.28 24.34 -7.53
C VAL A 757 -7.71 24.82 -7.83
N PRO A 758 -8.02 26.12 -7.72
CA PRO A 758 -9.38 26.59 -7.86
C PRO A 758 -9.96 26.29 -9.26
N HIS A 759 -11.17 25.73 -9.27
CA HIS A 759 -11.89 25.41 -10.50
C HIS A 759 -12.12 26.67 -11.35
N GLY A 760 -11.87 26.57 -12.66
CA GLY A 760 -12.09 27.66 -13.62
C GLY A 760 -10.90 28.61 -13.83
N LEU A 761 -9.84 28.54 -13.02
CA LEU A 761 -8.59 29.26 -13.28
C LEU A 761 -7.78 28.65 -14.42
N ILE A 762 -7.96 27.36 -14.64
CA ILE A 762 -7.23 26.58 -15.63
C ILE A 762 -8.23 26.06 -16.64
N GLN A 763 -7.95 26.33 -17.90
CA GLN A 763 -8.62 25.68 -19.02
C GLN A 763 -7.78 24.46 -19.42
N PRO A 764 -8.39 23.30 -19.68
CA PRO A 764 -7.66 22.15 -20.21
C PRO A 764 -7.00 22.57 -21.53
N MET A 765 -5.75 22.14 -21.72
CA MET A 765 -5.03 22.53 -22.92
C MET A 765 -5.64 21.78 -24.08
N VAL A 766 -6.29 22.51 -24.98
CA VAL A 766 -6.98 21.90 -26.11
C VAL A 766 -5.93 21.47 -27.12
N ARG A 767 -5.94 20.17 -27.47
CA ARG A 767 -5.12 19.66 -28.57
C ARG A 767 -5.37 20.52 -29.82
N PRO A 768 -4.32 21.01 -30.50
CA PRO A 768 -4.51 21.75 -31.74
C PRO A 768 -5.38 20.93 -32.72
N PRO A 769 -6.31 21.57 -33.43
CA PRO A 769 -7.17 20.85 -34.36
C PRO A 769 -6.32 20.22 -35.46
N ILE A 770 -6.51 18.91 -35.69
CA ILE A 770 -5.94 18.23 -36.84
C ILE A 770 -6.79 18.60 -38.06
N THR A 771 -6.15 19.10 -39.11
CA THR A 771 -6.83 19.55 -40.33
C THR A 771 -6.74 18.49 -41.43
N ASN A 772 -7.90 18.02 -41.92
CA ASN A 772 -8.00 17.00 -42.99
C ASN A 772 -7.60 17.51 -44.38
N ALA A 773 -7.22 18.78 -44.49
CA ALA A 773 -6.73 19.39 -45.70
C ALA A 773 -5.63 20.37 -45.31
N ARG A 774 -4.47 20.30 -45.98
CA ARG A 774 -3.50 21.40 -45.92
C ARG A 774 -4.26 22.71 -46.05
N PRO A 775 -4.10 23.66 -45.11
CA PRO A 775 -4.60 25.00 -45.35
C PRO A 775 -4.13 25.38 -46.75
N ARG A 776 -5.03 25.86 -47.61
CA ARG A 776 -4.60 26.59 -48.80
C ARG A 776 -3.89 27.82 -48.27
N PHE A 777 -2.61 27.70 -47.95
CA PHE A 777 -1.80 28.85 -47.60
C PHE A 777 -1.94 29.81 -48.78
N PRO A 778 -2.26 31.09 -48.54
CA PRO A 778 -2.13 32.06 -49.60
C PRO A 778 -0.70 31.92 -50.12
N LEU A 779 -0.57 31.70 -51.43
CA LEU A 779 0.65 31.49 -52.22
C LEU A 779 1.63 32.70 -52.17
N GLN A 780 1.73 33.41 -51.04
CA GLN A 780 2.38 34.72 -50.94
C GLN A 780 3.30 34.93 -49.74
N THR A 781 3.61 33.92 -48.92
CA THR A 781 4.69 34.06 -47.93
C THR A 781 5.84 33.09 -48.24
N THR A 782 6.98 33.66 -48.61
CA THR A 782 8.29 33.03 -48.88
C THR A 782 8.94 32.38 -47.66
N THR A 783 8.16 31.94 -46.68
CA THR A 783 8.64 31.25 -45.48
C THR A 783 8.87 29.78 -45.81
N SER A 784 10.09 29.28 -45.57
CA SER A 784 10.40 27.85 -45.67
C SER A 784 9.41 27.05 -44.82
N HIS A 785 9.02 25.87 -45.31
CA HIS A 785 8.04 25.01 -44.65
C HIS A 785 8.64 23.62 -44.51
N THR A 786 8.81 23.16 -43.27
CA THR A 786 9.37 21.85 -42.96
C THR A 786 8.22 20.92 -42.58
N HIS A 787 8.08 19.81 -43.31
CA HIS A 787 7.07 18.80 -43.03
C HIS A 787 7.73 17.59 -42.38
N ILE A 788 7.07 17.04 -41.36
CA ILE A 788 7.48 15.82 -40.68
C ILE A 788 6.25 14.91 -40.64
N ASN A 789 6.26 13.83 -41.41
CA ASN A 789 5.18 12.85 -41.36
C ASN A 789 5.51 11.76 -40.34
N LEU A 790 4.60 11.52 -39.40
CA LEU A 790 4.76 10.49 -38.38
C LEU A 790 4.07 9.19 -38.75
N CYS A 791 3.20 9.22 -39.76
CA CYS A 791 2.44 8.08 -40.24
C CYS A 791 1.79 7.26 -39.09
N HIS A 792 1.17 7.94 -38.12
CA HIS A 792 0.60 7.35 -36.89
C HIS A 792 1.56 6.45 -36.10
N SER A 793 2.86 6.58 -36.29
CA SER A 793 3.85 5.68 -35.69
C SER A 793 3.89 5.85 -34.18
N LEU A 794 3.68 4.75 -33.46
CA LEU A 794 3.89 4.68 -32.00
C LEU A 794 5.37 4.90 -31.62
N SER A 795 6.29 4.79 -32.59
CA SER A 795 7.72 5.09 -32.39
C SER A 795 8.09 6.54 -32.74
N TRP A 796 7.13 7.47 -32.68
CA TRP A 796 7.29 8.90 -32.99
C TRP A 796 8.49 9.55 -32.27
N ARG A 797 8.87 9.05 -31.09
CA ARG A 797 10.02 9.56 -30.33
C ARG A 797 11.33 9.48 -31.11
N HIS A 798 11.56 8.42 -31.88
CA HIS A 798 12.79 8.31 -32.68
C HIS A 798 12.84 9.36 -33.80
N SER A 799 11.68 9.80 -34.28
CA SER A 799 11.54 10.81 -35.33
C SER A 799 11.67 12.24 -34.79
N LEU A 800 11.10 12.50 -33.60
CA LEU A 800 10.97 13.85 -33.04
C LEU A 800 11.97 14.18 -31.93
N VAL A 801 12.56 13.19 -31.29
CA VAL A 801 13.48 13.39 -30.17
C VAL A 801 14.86 12.90 -30.57
N ASP A 802 15.87 13.70 -30.24
CA ASP A 802 17.26 13.33 -30.48
C ASP A 802 17.59 12.04 -29.72
N HIS A 803 18.33 11.13 -30.34
CA HIS A 803 18.57 9.82 -29.77
C HIS A 803 19.97 9.30 -30.09
N TRP A 804 20.35 8.23 -29.39
CA TRP A 804 21.61 7.53 -29.61
C TRP A 804 21.41 6.37 -30.57
N GLY A 805 22.06 6.43 -31.73
CA GLY A 805 22.17 5.32 -32.67
C GLY A 805 23.41 4.47 -32.37
N LEU A 806 23.28 3.14 -32.50
CA LEU A 806 24.44 2.25 -32.42
C LEU A 806 25.04 2.07 -33.82
N ASP A 807 26.30 2.48 -33.99
CA ASP A 807 27.08 2.24 -35.19
C ASP A 807 28.33 1.42 -34.83
N ARG A 808 28.34 0.15 -35.22
CA ARG A 808 29.34 -0.86 -34.84
C ARG A 808 29.32 -1.13 -33.33
N GLN A 809 30.18 -0.43 -32.59
CA GLN A 809 30.29 -0.51 -31.13
C GLN A 809 30.28 0.88 -30.49
N THR A 810 30.04 1.93 -31.30
CA THR A 810 30.09 3.31 -30.85
C THR A 810 28.68 3.87 -30.88
N LEU A 811 28.25 4.47 -29.76
CA LEU A 811 27.02 5.25 -29.72
C LEU A 811 27.28 6.57 -30.44
N ARG A 812 26.49 6.89 -31.46
CA ARG A 812 26.52 8.16 -32.18
C ARG A 812 25.24 8.94 -31.90
N PHE A 813 25.38 10.23 -31.65
CA PHE A 813 24.22 11.08 -31.43
C PHE A 813 23.56 11.41 -32.76
N GLU A 814 22.29 11.02 -32.92
CA GLU A 814 21.47 11.29 -34.10
C GLU A 814 20.46 12.40 -33.78
N GLN A 815 20.58 13.51 -34.49
CA GLN A 815 19.65 14.62 -34.36
C GLN A 815 18.32 14.31 -35.05
N SER A 816 17.22 14.49 -34.32
CA SER A 816 15.85 14.28 -34.76
C SER A 816 15.45 15.20 -35.90
N MET A 817 14.34 14.85 -36.56
CA MET A 817 13.75 15.69 -37.59
C MET A 817 13.21 17.00 -37.01
N LEU A 818 12.69 16.94 -35.77
CA LEU A 818 12.15 18.10 -35.08
C LEU A 818 13.24 19.11 -34.68
N SER A 819 14.33 18.64 -34.07
CA SER A 819 15.48 19.49 -33.74
C SER A 819 16.09 20.14 -34.98
N ARG A 820 16.12 19.42 -36.11
CA ARG A 820 16.54 19.98 -37.41
C ARG A 820 15.55 21.04 -37.89
N ALA A 821 14.25 20.77 -37.84
CA ALA A 821 13.21 21.71 -38.24
C ALA A 821 13.21 23.00 -37.40
N PHE A 822 13.62 22.94 -36.12
CA PHE A 822 13.73 24.13 -35.28
C PHE A 822 14.84 25.09 -35.72
N ASN A 823 15.90 24.59 -36.36
CA ASN A 823 16.95 25.42 -36.93
C ASN A 823 16.46 26.21 -38.16
N ASP A 824 15.40 25.73 -38.82
CA ASP A 824 14.74 26.46 -39.89
C ASP A 824 13.79 27.51 -39.29
N THR A 825 13.81 28.75 -39.77
CA THR A 825 12.91 29.82 -39.29
C THR A 825 11.45 29.66 -39.74
N GLY A 826 11.12 28.52 -40.36
CA GLY A 826 9.85 28.21 -41.00
C GLY A 826 8.77 27.66 -40.07
N LEU A 827 7.59 27.46 -40.67
CA LEU A 827 6.49 26.67 -40.08
C LEU A 827 6.86 25.18 -40.09
N ILE A 828 6.40 24.45 -39.07
CA ILE A 828 6.60 23.01 -38.94
C ILE A 828 5.23 22.32 -39.05
N GLU A 829 5.02 21.56 -40.11
CA GLU A 829 3.83 20.73 -40.30
C GLU A 829 4.11 19.30 -39.80
N ILE A 830 3.37 18.86 -38.79
CA ILE A 830 3.35 17.46 -38.34
C ILE A 830 2.17 16.77 -39.02
N GLN A 831 2.46 15.82 -39.91
CA GLN A 831 1.44 15.07 -40.66
C GLN A 831 1.18 13.72 -39.99
N ASN A 832 -0.08 13.29 -39.96
CA ASN A 832 -0.53 12.00 -39.39
C ASN A 832 0.04 11.76 -37.98
N PRO A 833 -0.14 12.70 -37.02
CA PRO A 833 0.35 12.54 -35.67
C PRO A 833 -0.33 11.33 -35.00
N PRO A 834 0.39 10.53 -34.20
CA PRO A 834 -0.24 9.43 -33.49
C PRO A 834 -1.27 9.97 -32.49
N ASP A 835 -2.42 9.28 -32.36
CA ASP A 835 -3.38 9.51 -31.28
C ASP A 835 -2.89 8.86 -29.97
N ASP A 836 -1.69 9.25 -29.56
CA ASP A 836 -1.01 8.79 -28.35
C ASP A 836 -0.94 9.94 -27.34
N GLU A 837 -1.40 9.70 -26.12
CA GLU A 837 -1.28 10.67 -25.02
C GLU A 837 0.18 11.03 -24.76
N GLY A 838 1.10 10.07 -24.91
CA GLY A 838 2.53 10.31 -24.75
C GLY A 838 3.10 11.34 -25.74
N PHE A 839 2.63 11.31 -26.99
CA PHE A 839 2.98 12.27 -28.05
C PHE A 839 2.49 13.67 -27.70
N TRP A 840 1.21 13.81 -27.42
CA TRP A 840 0.62 15.12 -27.09
C TRP A 840 1.26 15.69 -25.84
N ARG A 841 1.43 14.89 -24.79
CA ARG A 841 2.16 15.26 -23.58
C ARG A 841 3.55 15.82 -23.89
N HIS A 842 4.32 15.17 -24.76
CA HIS A 842 5.66 15.63 -25.13
C HIS A 842 5.61 16.97 -25.87
N MET A 843 4.75 17.09 -26.89
CA MET A 843 4.56 18.35 -27.63
C MET A 843 4.16 19.50 -26.71
N MET A 844 3.28 19.22 -25.76
CA MET A 844 2.76 20.18 -24.80
C MET A 844 3.81 20.61 -23.76
N LEU A 845 4.61 19.69 -23.20
CA LEU A 845 5.59 20.02 -22.16
C LEU A 845 6.87 20.66 -22.69
N HIS A 846 7.33 20.22 -23.87
CA HIS A 846 8.62 20.63 -24.42
C HIS A 846 8.50 21.72 -25.48
N HIS A 847 7.33 21.92 -26.08
CA HIS A 847 7.15 22.82 -27.21
C HIS A 847 5.86 23.69 -27.14
N ALA A 848 5.28 23.90 -25.95
CA ALA A 848 4.09 24.75 -25.76
C ALA A 848 4.24 26.16 -26.35
N GLU A 849 5.42 26.77 -26.24
CA GLU A 849 5.74 28.09 -26.78
C GLU A 849 5.60 28.14 -28.31
N HIS A 850 5.84 27.00 -28.98
CA HIS A 850 5.73 26.86 -30.42
C HIS A 850 4.31 26.50 -30.87
N LEU A 851 3.56 25.80 -30.02
CA LEU A 851 2.13 25.55 -30.22
C LEU A 851 1.34 26.86 -30.13
N THR A 852 1.63 27.70 -29.13
CA THR A 852 0.93 28.99 -28.91
C THR A 852 1.31 30.07 -29.94
N SER A 853 2.51 30.03 -30.50
CA SER A 853 2.94 30.91 -31.58
C SER A 853 2.48 30.47 -32.98
N ASN A 854 1.64 29.42 -33.08
CA ASN A 854 1.18 28.82 -34.34
C ASN A 854 2.33 28.40 -35.28
N ARG A 855 3.51 28.08 -34.72
CA ARG A 855 4.63 27.55 -35.52
C ARG A 855 4.37 26.12 -35.98
N PHE A 856 3.54 25.39 -35.23
CA PHE A 856 3.10 24.03 -35.55
C PHE A 856 1.74 24.01 -36.26
N ILE A 857 1.62 23.12 -37.23
CA ILE A 857 0.37 22.79 -37.91
C ILE A 857 0.23 21.27 -37.93
N PHE A 858 -0.95 20.76 -37.60
CA PHE A 858 -1.24 19.33 -37.60
C PHE A 858 -2.21 18.99 -38.72
N THR A 859 -1.83 18.05 -39.58
CA THR A 859 -2.63 17.64 -40.74
C THR A 859 -2.84 16.13 -40.74
N GLU A 860 -3.99 15.72 -41.27
CA GLU A 860 -4.39 14.31 -41.41
C GLU A 860 -4.40 13.90 -42.88
N GLY A 861 -4.02 12.67 -43.15
CA GLY A 861 -4.04 12.04 -44.46
C GLY A 861 -2.71 12.08 -45.21
N TYR A 862 -2.68 11.35 -46.32
CA TYR A 862 -1.51 11.20 -47.18
C TYR A 862 -1.70 11.87 -48.53
N HIS A 863 -0.63 12.49 -49.03
CA HIS A 863 -0.56 12.99 -50.39
C HIS A 863 0.20 12.00 -51.28
N TRP A 864 -0.55 11.18 -52.00
CA TRP A 864 -0.03 10.17 -52.93
C TRP A 864 0.41 10.80 -54.27
N ALA A 865 1.46 11.63 -54.24
CA ALA A 865 2.04 12.26 -55.42
C ALA A 865 3.06 11.35 -56.12
N TRP A 866 2.61 10.17 -56.53
CA TRP A 866 3.45 9.19 -57.21
C TRP A 866 3.85 9.68 -58.62
N PRO A 867 5.14 9.66 -58.98
CA PRO A 867 5.55 9.93 -60.36
C PRO A 867 5.20 8.73 -61.25
N PHE A 868 4.04 8.78 -61.91
CA PHE A 868 3.48 7.71 -62.75
C PHE A 868 4.49 7.10 -63.75
N GLU A 869 5.38 7.90 -64.32
CA GLU A 869 6.40 7.44 -65.28
C GLU A 869 7.48 6.54 -64.65
N LYS A 870 7.61 6.56 -63.32
CA LYS A 870 8.65 5.87 -62.55
C LYS A 870 8.14 4.66 -61.79
N ILE A 871 6.87 4.29 -61.98
CA ILE A 871 6.27 3.14 -61.31
C ILE A 871 5.68 2.22 -62.38
N ALA A 872 5.92 0.93 -62.27
CA ALA A 872 5.30 -0.05 -63.15
C ALA A 872 5.00 -1.37 -62.43
N GLN A 873 3.91 -2.02 -62.82
CA GLN A 873 3.64 -3.40 -62.45
C GLN A 873 4.37 -4.37 -63.37
N MET A 874 4.97 -5.41 -62.82
CA MET A 874 5.53 -6.50 -63.61
C MET A 874 4.56 -7.68 -63.67
N ALA A 875 4.48 -8.31 -64.84
CA ALA A 875 3.65 -9.50 -65.05
C ALA A 875 4.30 -10.80 -64.55
N PHE A 876 5.60 -10.76 -64.28
CA PHE A 876 6.41 -11.89 -63.82
C PHE A 876 7.26 -11.47 -62.62
N LEU A 877 7.54 -12.42 -61.74
CA LEU A 877 8.42 -12.18 -60.60
C LEU A 877 9.87 -12.07 -61.07
N ASP A 878 10.52 -10.96 -60.74
CA ASP A 878 11.97 -10.81 -60.85
C ASP A 878 12.64 -11.65 -59.74
N PRO A 879 13.53 -12.60 -60.06
CA PRO A 879 14.25 -13.41 -59.06
C PRO A 879 15.05 -12.56 -58.06
N ASP A 880 15.48 -11.36 -58.45
CA ASP A 880 16.24 -10.43 -57.61
C ASP A 880 15.34 -9.39 -56.92
N ALA A 881 14.01 -9.56 -56.96
CA ALA A 881 13.08 -8.66 -56.32
C ALA A 881 13.29 -8.62 -54.80
N CYS A 882 13.34 -7.42 -54.25
CA CYS A 882 13.32 -7.21 -52.81
C CYS A 882 11.89 -7.46 -52.30
N VAL A 883 11.75 -8.25 -51.24
CA VAL A 883 10.43 -8.54 -50.67
C VAL A 883 9.94 -7.34 -49.86
N LEU A 884 8.66 -6.98 -50.00
CA LEU A 884 8.00 -5.92 -49.23
C LEU A 884 6.77 -6.48 -48.52
N ASN A 885 6.78 -6.37 -47.20
CA ASN A 885 5.65 -6.69 -46.32
C ASN A 885 5.84 -5.93 -45.00
N PRO A 886 4.84 -5.90 -44.09
CA PRO A 886 4.96 -5.15 -42.83
C PRO A 886 6.20 -5.50 -41.98
N THR A 887 6.67 -6.75 -42.06
CA THR A 887 7.81 -7.24 -41.28
C THR A 887 9.15 -6.82 -41.90
N LEU A 888 9.23 -6.75 -43.23
CA LEU A 888 10.46 -6.41 -43.97
C LEU A 888 10.52 -4.94 -44.41
N LEU A 889 9.45 -4.16 -44.23
CA LEU A 889 9.40 -2.72 -44.52
C LEU A 889 10.61 -1.94 -43.94
N PRO A 890 11.04 -2.15 -42.68
CA PRO A 890 12.20 -1.44 -42.13
C PRO A 890 13.49 -1.60 -42.96
N GLN A 891 13.66 -2.72 -43.67
CA GLN A 891 14.84 -2.98 -44.52
C GLN A 891 14.94 -2.04 -45.72
N TYR A 892 13.85 -1.39 -46.11
CA TYR A 892 13.85 -0.36 -47.16
C TYR A 892 14.48 0.94 -46.68
N PHE A 893 14.43 1.21 -45.39
CA PHE A 893 14.97 2.42 -44.76
C PHE A 893 16.38 2.16 -44.21
N SER A 894 16.58 1.07 -43.48
CA SER A 894 17.90 0.72 -42.94
C SER A 894 18.07 -0.78 -42.80
N ARG A 895 19.28 -1.29 -42.99
CA ARG A 895 19.60 -2.72 -42.85
C ARG A 895 20.71 -2.88 -41.85
N TYR A 896 20.61 -3.85 -40.95
CA TYR A 896 21.73 -4.21 -40.10
C TYR A 896 22.53 -5.32 -40.78
N GLN A 897 23.84 -5.11 -40.89
CA GLN A 897 24.78 -6.07 -41.45
C GLN A 897 25.86 -6.37 -40.43
N LEU A 898 26.43 -7.57 -40.48
CA LEU A 898 27.64 -7.89 -39.75
C LEU A 898 28.85 -7.41 -40.55
N ASP A 899 29.84 -6.88 -39.86
CA ASP A 899 31.15 -6.52 -40.42
C ASP A 899 31.85 -7.75 -41.02
N VAL A 900 32.95 -7.56 -41.76
CA VAL A 900 33.67 -8.61 -42.50
C VAL A 900 34.08 -9.78 -41.60
N ASP A 901 34.36 -9.50 -40.33
CA ASP A 901 34.75 -10.49 -39.32
C ASP A 901 33.55 -11.18 -38.64
N GLY A 902 32.31 -10.79 -38.93
CA GLY A 902 31.09 -11.36 -38.36
C GLY A 902 30.76 -10.94 -36.93
N GLU A 903 31.64 -10.17 -36.28
CA GLU A 903 31.52 -9.88 -34.83
C GLU A 903 30.81 -8.56 -34.50
N ARG A 904 30.59 -7.67 -35.47
CA ARG A 904 30.11 -6.30 -35.22
C ARG A 904 28.93 -5.96 -36.11
N LEU A 905 27.84 -5.47 -35.51
CA LEU A 905 26.65 -5.04 -36.23
C LEU A 905 26.80 -3.58 -36.67
N PHE A 906 26.66 -3.28 -37.96
CA PHE A 906 26.61 -1.91 -38.46
C PHE A 906 25.33 -1.64 -39.26
N LYS A 907 24.89 -0.38 -39.25
CA LYS A 907 23.69 0.08 -39.96
C LYS A 907 24.08 0.43 -41.40
N ALA A 908 23.71 -0.42 -42.34
CA ALA A 908 23.83 -0.22 -43.78
C ALA A 908 22.61 0.51 -44.35
N ALA A 909 22.79 1.14 -45.52
CA ALA A 909 21.71 1.79 -46.26
C ALA A 909 20.60 0.76 -46.62
N GLY A 910 19.35 1.14 -46.35
CA GLY A 910 18.17 0.39 -46.77
C GLY A 910 18.00 0.37 -48.29
N HIS A 911 17.10 -0.46 -48.80
CA HIS A 911 16.91 -0.64 -50.25
C HIS A 911 16.61 0.67 -51.01
N LEU A 912 15.93 1.64 -50.38
CA LEU A 912 15.65 2.96 -50.96
C LEU A 912 16.79 3.97 -50.78
N MET A 913 17.70 3.74 -49.83
CA MET A 913 18.82 4.64 -49.54
C MET A 913 20.10 4.29 -50.30
N VAL A 914 20.12 3.19 -51.06
CA VAL A 914 21.24 2.87 -51.95
C VAL A 914 21.22 3.87 -53.11
N ASP A 915 22.27 4.67 -53.22
CA ASP A 915 22.46 5.64 -54.31
C ASP A 915 22.73 4.92 -55.64
N THR A 916 21.66 4.49 -56.30
CA THR A 916 21.69 3.86 -57.61
C THR A 916 20.50 4.27 -58.46
N PRO A 917 20.70 4.61 -59.75
CA PRO A 917 19.61 4.90 -60.67
C PRO A 917 18.93 3.62 -61.19
N ALA A 918 19.48 2.42 -60.92
CA ALA A 918 18.92 1.16 -61.41
C ALA A 918 17.49 0.93 -60.87
N PRO A 919 16.56 0.35 -61.64
CA PRO A 919 15.23 0.04 -61.13
C PRO A 919 15.28 -0.81 -59.85
N LEU A 920 14.31 -0.61 -58.96
CA LEU A 920 14.10 -1.45 -57.77
C LEU A 920 12.90 -2.36 -58.02
N SER A 921 13.17 -3.64 -58.23
CA SER A 921 12.13 -4.68 -58.27
C SER A 921 11.69 -5.01 -56.86
N ILE A 922 10.38 -4.97 -56.62
CA ILE A 922 9.74 -5.14 -55.32
C ILE A 922 8.66 -6.21 -55.45
N TYR A 923 8.71 -7.21 -54.58
CA TYR A 923 7.69 -8.25 -54.49
C TYR A 923 6.90 -8.15 -53.20
N ILE A 924 5.60 -7.85 -53.31
CA ILE A 924 4.73 -7.63 -52.16
C ILE A 924 4.08 -8.96 -51.77
N THR A 925 4.43 -9.45 -50.59
CA THR A 925 3.97 -10.75 -50.07
C THR A 925 2.80 -10.63 -49.08
N ARG A 926 2.60 -9.46 -48.48
CA ARG A 926 1.45 -9.14 -47.62
C ARG A 926 1.05 -7.68 -47.77
N GLU A 927 -0.23 -7.40 -47.57
CA GLU A 927 -0.77 -6.04 -47.54
C GLU A 927 -0.06 -5.19 -46.47
N LEU A 928 0.19 -3.93 -46.84
CA LEU A 928 0.70 -2.89 -45.96
C LEU A 928 -0.48 -1.99 -45.56
N SER A 929 -0.48 -1.49 -44.33
CA SER A 929 -1.44 -0.45 -43.92
C SER A 929 -1.20 0.84 -44.71
N GLU A 930 -2.19 1.74 -44.71
CA GLU A 930 -2.05 3.05 -45.34
C GLU A 930 -0.85 3.82 -44.77
N ASP A 931 -0.62 3.73 -43.46
CA ASP A 931 0.54 4.34 -42.79
C ASP A 931 1.87 3.76 -43.24
N GLN A 932 1.94 2.44 -43.46
CA GLN A 932 3.13 1.76 -43.94
C GLN A 932 3.44 2.14 -45.39
N TRP A 933 2.41 2.30 -46.22
CA TRP A 933 2.56 2.89 -47.54
C TRP A 933 3.03 4.34 -47.48
N GLY A 934 2.54 5.12 -46.51
CA GLY A 934 2.95 6.50 -46.27
C GLY A 934 4.45 6.60 -45.98
N GLN A 935 4.94 5.77 -45.05
CA GLN A 935 6.37 5.68 -44.70
C GLN A 935 7.22 5.30 -45.92
N PHE A 936 6.77 4.29 -46.69
CA PHE A 936 7.48 3.84 -47.88
C PHE A 936 7.56 4.95 -48.94
N HIS A 937 6.45 5.64 -49.19
CA HIS A 937 6.34 6.72 -50.18
C HIS A 937 7.22 7.92 -49.80
N GLU A 938 7.19 8.35 -48.54
CA GLU A 938 8.01 9.47 -48.06
C GLU A 938 9.51 9.17 -48.18
N ALA A 939 9.94 7.97 -47.76
CA ALA A 939 11.33 7.55 -47.89
C ALA A 939 11.77 7.48 -49.37
N TYR A 940 10.89 7.02 -50.26
CA TYR A 940 11.16 7.01 -51.71
C TYR A 940 11.33 8.43 -52.26
N GLN A 941 10.46 9.37 -51.89
CA GLN A 941 10.57 10.77 -52.31
C GLN A 941 11.85 11.43 -51.81
N MET A 942 12.26 11.12 -50.58
CA MET A 942 13.45 11.72 -49.96
C MET A 942 14.76 11.15 -50.52
N HIS A 943 14.85 9.84 -50.72
CA HIS A 943 16.12 9.16 -50.99
C HIS A 943 16.28 8.59 -52.39
N ALA A 944 15.18 8.25 -53.06
CA ALA A 944 15.21 7.61 -54.38
C ALA A 944 14.26 8.23 -55.43
N PRO A 945 14.03 9.56 -55.47
CA PRO A 945 12.99 10.15 -56.33
C PRO A 945 13.24 9.96 -57.84
N GLN A 946 14.47 9.62 -58.23
CA GLN A 946 14.84 9.37 -59.63
C GLN A 946 14.80 7.89 -60.01
N ARG A 947 14.66 6.99 -59.04
CA ARG A 947 14.72 5.54 -59.24
C ARG A 947 13.38 5.00 -59.70
N ARG A 948 13.37 4.07 -60.66
CA ARG A 948 12.12 3.41 -61.09
C ARG A 948 11.76 2.28 -60.13
N LEU A 949 10.51 2.22 -59.67
CA LEU A 949 9.98 1.13 -58.85
C LEU A 949 9.18 0.16 -59.71
N LEU A 950 9.49 -1.14 -59.60
CA LEU A 950 8.82 -2.21 -60.34
C LEU A 950 8.13 -3.14 -59.34
N PHE A 951 6.81 -3.15 -59.28
CA PHE A 951 6.07 -3.95 -58.29
C PHE A 951 5.50 -5.23 -58.90
N SER A 952 5.61 -6.32 -58.13
CA SER A 952 4.90 -7.58 -58.33
C SER A 952 4.15 -7.92 -57.04
N CYS A 953 2.98 -8.54 -57.13
CA CYS A 953 2.18 -8.92 -55.94
C CYS A 953 1.96 -10.43 -55.88
N ALA A 954 1.93 -10.97 -54.65
CA ALA A 954 1.44 -12.31 -54.40
C ALA A 954 -0.07 -12.44 -54.74
N LYS A 955 -0.54 -13.68 -54.90
CA LYS A 955 -1.86 -13.98 -55.46
C LYS A 955 -3.03 -13.35 -54.68
N ASP A 956 -2.87 -13.17 -53.37
CA ASP A 956 -3.94 -12.76 -52.45
C ASP A 956 -3.64 -11.41 -51.76
N VAL A 957 -2.76 -10.60 -52.35
CA VAL A 957 -2.44 -9.26 -51.86
C VAL A 957 -3.20 -8.23 -52.68
N GLU A 958 -4.02 -7.41 -52.03
CA GLU A 958 -4.66 -6.26 -52.65
C GLU A 958 -3.79 -4.99 -52.48
N LEU A 959 -3.68 -4.21 -53.55
CA LEU A 959 -3.05 -2.89 -53.48
C LEU A 959 -4.10 -1.84 -53.12
N PRO A 960 -3.75 -0.82 -52.33
CA PRO A 960 -4.67 0.26 -52.00
C PRO A 960 -5.10 1.03 -53.26
N ALA A 961 -6.31 1.60 -53.21
CA ALA A 961 -6.96 2.25 -54.36
C ALA A 961 -6.08 3.32 -55.04
N HIS A 962 -5.33 4.12 -54.27
CA HIS A 962 -4.43 5.15 -54.80
C HIS A 962 -3.23 4.59 -55.59
N LEU A 963 -2.87 3.30 -55.40
CA LEU A 963 -1.95 2.58 -56.26
C LEU A 963 -2.69 1.93 -57.43
N MET A 964 -3.90 1.40 -57.21
CA MET A 964 -4.73 0.81 -58.29
C MET A 964 -5.08 1.82 -59.39
N ASP A 965 -5.33 3.07 -59.01
CA ASP A 965 -5.59 4.20 -59.92
C ASP A 965 -4.39 4.51 -60.86
N LEU A 966 -3.19 3.99 -60.55
CA LEU A 966 -2.00 4.08 -61.41
C LEU A 966 -2.01 3.05 -62.56
N GLY A 967 -3.10 2.29 -62.74
CA GLY A 967 -3.24 1.28 -63.81
C GLY A 967 -2.68 -0.09 -63.46
N PHE A 968 -2.53 -0.40 -62.15
CA PHE A 968 -2.19 -1.74 -61.68
C PHE A 968 -3.39 -2.68 -61.90
N GLY A 969 -3.34 -3.51 -62.93
CA GLY A 969 -4.38 -4.50 -63.21
C GLY A 969 -4.24 -5.76 -62.34
N GLU A 970 -5.20 -6.69 -62.46
CA GLU A 970 -5.23 -8.03 -61.82
C GLU A 970 -4.07 -8.97 -62.23
N SER A 971 -2.92 -8.45 -62.65
CA SER A 971 -1.76 -9.24 -63.02
C SER A 971 -1.10 -9.85 -61.78
N LYS A 972 -1.64 -10.98 -61.34
CA LYS A 972 -1.07 -11.84 -60.30
C LYS A 972 0.18 -12.51 -60.88
N ALA A 973 1.34 -12.28 -60.27
CA ALA A 973 2.58 -12.89 -60.72
C ALA A 973 2.55 -14.40 -60.41
N TYR A 974 2.60 -15.25 -61.43
CA TYR A 974 2.70 -16.70 -61.26
C TYR A 974 4.16 -17.10 -61.18
N LEU A 975 4.55 -17.75 -60.08
CA LEU A 975 5.83 -18.45 -59.97
C LEU A 975 5.82 -19.66 -60.91
N THR A 976 6.41 -19.52 -62.10
CA THR A 976 6.61 -20.65 -63.02
C THR A 976 8.00 -21.24 -62.80
N PHE A 977 8.13 -22.11 -61.79
CA PHE A 977 9.35 -22.90 -61.63
C PHE A 977 9.34 -24.03 -62.64
N SER A 978 10.23 -23.96 -63.64
CA SER A 978 10.38 -25.04 -64.61
C SER A 978 11.17 -26.24 -64.05
N HIS A 979 11.89 -26.07 -62.92
CA HIS A 979 12.81 -27.05 -62.33
C HIS A 979 12.95 -26.81 -60.81
N THR A 980 13.30 -27.84 -60.03
CA THR A 980 13.55 -27.75 -58.57
C THR A 980 14.65 -26.71 -58.27
N GLN A 981 14.29 -25.60 -57.65
CA GLN A 981 15.24 -24.58 -57.19
C GLN A 981 15.20 -24.48 -55.67
N LEU A 982 16.38 -24.42 -55.06
CA LEU A 982 16.53 -24.09 -53.64
C LEU A 982 16.35 -22.59 -53.48
N ILE A 983 15.25 -22.16 -52.86
CA ILE A 983 15.00 -20.74 -52.59
C ILE A 983 15.39 -20.48 -51.14
N GLN A 984 16.43 -19.66 -50.95
CA GLN A 984 16.80 -19.15 -49.64
C GLN A 984 16.02 -17.85 -49.41
N THR A 985 14.99 -17.90 -48.57
CA THR A 985 14.20 -16.72 -48.19
C THR A 985 14.37 -16.40 -46.71
N ASN A 986 14.44 -15.11 -46.37
CA ASN A 986 14.31 -14.62 -45.00
C ASN A 986 12.88 -14.13 -44.70
N ASP A 987 11.95 -14.26 -45.67
CA ASP A 987 10.54 -13.96 -45.50
C ASP A 987 9.81 -15.18 -44.93
N ARG A 988 9.30 -15.05 -43.70
CA ARG A 988 8.50 -16.08 -43.03
C ARG A 988 7.21 -16.38 -43.78
N ASP A 989 6.61 -15.37 -44.42
CA ASP A 989 5.35 -15.51 -45.15
C ASP A 989 5.60 -16.25 -46.49
N PHE A 990 6.69 -15.92 -47.18
CA PHE A 990 7.13 -16.66 -48.38
C PHE A 990 7.50 -18.11 -48.05
N ALA A 991 8.12 -18.37 -46.89
CA ALA A 991 8.45 -19.73 -46.45
C ALA A 991 7.19 -20.57 -46.12
N GLN A 992 6.12 -19.93 -45.61
CA GLN A 992 4.84 -20.60 -45.32
C GLN A 992 4.03 -20.91 -46.58
N LEU A 993 4.15 -20.09 -47.64
CA LEU A 993 3.47 -20.31 -48.92
C LEU A 993 4.05 -21.49 -49.74
N GLN A 994 5.24 -22.00 -49.37
CA GLN A 994 5.90 -23.12 -50.06
C GLN A 994 5.72 -24.49 -49.39
N VAL A 995 5.11 -24.56 -48.20
CA VAL A 995 4.73 -25.81 -47.51
C VAL A 995 3.26 -26.09 -47.78
#